data_AF-A0A7K5CF31-F1
#
_entry.id   AF-A0A7K5CF31-F1
#
_cell.length_a   1.000
_cell.length_b   1.000
_cell.length_c   1.000
_cell.angle_alpha   90.00
_cell.angle_beta   90.00
_cell.angle_gamma   90.00
#
_symmetry.space_group_name_H-M   'P 1'
#
loop_
_entity.id
_entity.type
_entity.pdbx_description
1 polymer ?
#
loop_
_entity_poly.entity_id
_entity_poly.type
_entity_poly.pdbx_seq_one_letter_code
_entity_poly.pdbx_strand_id
1 'polypeptide(L)'
;MCSRVNSNFRFSRTVAPALQRCQTYMDIIIVLDGSNSIYPWVEVQHFLINILKKFYIGPGQIQVGVVQYGEDVVHEFHLNDYRSVQDVVAAASHIEQRGGTETRTAYGIEFARSEAFRKGGRKGAKRVMIVITDGESHDSPDLEKVIEDSERDNVTRYAVAVLGYYNRRGINPEAFLNEIKFIASDPDDKHFFNVTDEAALKDIVDALGERIFSLEGTNKNEISFGLEMSQTGFSSHVVEDGILLGAVGAYDWNGAVLKETSSGKVIPLRESYLQEFPEELKNHGAYLGYTVSSVVSTKHERIYVAGAPRFNHTGKVILFNMHSNRNLTIHQALKGEQIGSYYGSEISSLDVNGDGVTDVLLVGAPMFFSEGRERGRVYVYTLHGNLFVPSGALVDLQSYQNSRFGSCIAAVPDLNQDSYNDLVVGAPLEDEHQGAIYVFLGFQETILKKYKQRIAAADLAPGLMYFGCSIHGQLDLNEDGLVDLAVGSLGNAVVLWSRSVVQVNASLRFEPSKINIFTKDCRRNGKEATCMRAFVCFTALFLSAHFQTASVGLRYNTTIDERRYSPRAHLDDGGERAAPRGLLLPAGQELCHTLPFHVLDTADYVKPVTFSIDYELEHPEHGPMLDDGWPTSLRVSVPFWNGCNEDEHCVPDLVLDARSDIPSAMEFCRRALRRGDCSAFSLSFDASVFVIESSRRRVAVEATLENRGENAYSTVLNISFSRNLQFASLIPKDDTDINIDCASDDRHPTRRVCNVSYPFFRARAKVAFRLDFEFSKSVFLQSMEVYMVASSDSEEKESTKEDNAAHLNFQLKYEADLLFTSHPQRAKLNPSSSKSWGVLGIPDSIRMGAQGSHCHGPMSMLEFHRLLPQENTTCSIWGNTTDYRRTPAEEDLSRTPHLNHSNSDVVSIDCEVKLAPNEELNLHLRGNLWMQTLKALKFKALKLTTIAALQRRFRSPFIFREEDPSRQITFEISKPEESQIPIWIILGSTFGGLLLLALLVLALWKLGFFKSGSRRRAAEREQDSHGME
;
A
#
# COMPACT_ATOMS: atom_id res chain seq x y z
N MET A 1 -41.80 38.49 -0.09
CA MET A 1 -41.43 39.92 -0.23
C MET A 1 -40.03 40.09 0.32
N CYS A 2 -39.19 40.93 -0.30
CA CYS A 2 -37.85 41.23 0.21
C CYS A 2 -37.75 42.72 0.58
N SER A 3 -36.84 43.06 1.50
CA SER A 3 -36.55 44.45 1.88
C SER A 3 -35.08 44.73 1.67
N ARG A 4 -34.74 45.78 0.90
CA ARG A 4 -33.36 46.25 0.76
C ARG A 4 -33.05 47.22 1.89
N VAL A 5 -32.00 46.94 2.65
CA VAL A 5 -31.39 47.86 3.61
C VAL A 5 -30.07 48.40 3.06
N ASN A 6 -29.58 49.52 3.62
CA ASN A 6 -28.22 50.00 3.38
C ASN A 6 -27.24 49.48 4.45
N SER A 7 -25.97 49.83 4.34
CA SER A 7 -24.90 49.45 5.28
C SER A 7 -25.17 49.86 6.75
N ASN A 8 -25.97 50.90 6.97
CA ASN A 8 -26.38 51.36 8.30
C ASN A 8 -27.69 50.69 8.77
N PHE A 9 -28.05 49.53 8.20
CA PHE A 9 -29.30 48.78 8.40
C PHE A 9 -30.60 49.60 8.23
N ARG A 10 -30.54 50.76 7.56
CA ARG A 10 -31.74 51.57 7.29
C ARG A 10 -32.48 51.03 6.07
N PHE A 11 -33.79 50.88 6.20
CA PHE A 11 -34.68 50.50 5.10
C PHE A 11 -34.54 51.46 3.92
N SER A 12 -34.43 50.90 2.71
CA SER A 12 -34.34 51.63 1.44
C SER A 12 -35.60 51.42 0.58
N ARG A 13 -35.95 50.17 0.26
CA ARG A 13 -37.13 49.83 -0.55
C ARG A 13 -37.59 48.38 -0.37
N THR A 14 -38.88 48.13 -0.58
CA THR A 14 -39.45 46.78 -0.70
C THR A 14 -39.32 46.28 -2.14
N VAL A 15 -39.04 44.99 -2.32
CA VAL A 15 -38.95 44.30 -3.60
C VAL A 15 -39.94 43.12 -3.61
N ALA A 16 -40.88 43.14 -4.55
CA ALA A 16 -41.95 42.14 -4.67
C ALA A 16 -42.37 41.93 -6.14
N PRO A 17 -41.48 41.44 -7.02
CA PRO A 17 -41.68 41.46 -8.47
C PRO A 17 -42.82 40.56 -8.96
N ALA A 18 -43.13 39.50 -8.22
CA ALA A 18 -44.22 38.56 -8.51
C ALA A 18 -45.52 38.83 -7.71
N LEU A 19 -45.66 39.98 -7.06
CA LEU A 19 -46.89 40.31 -6.33
C LEU A 19 -48.06 40.49 -7.31
N GLN A 20 -48.91 39.47 -7.40
CA GLN A 20 -50.22 39.56 -8.01
C GLN A 20 -51.24 40.09 -7.00
N ARG A 21 -52.25 40.80 -7.50
CA ARG A 21 -53.45 41.14 -6.72
C ARG A 21 -54.52 40.09 -7.04
N CYS A 22 -55.25 39.61 -6.05
CA CYS A 22 -56.43 38.77 -6.28
C CYS A 22 -57.42 39.54 -7.18
N GLN A 23 -57.72 39.01 -8.36
CA GLN A 23 -58.54 39.68 -9.39
C GLN A 23 -59.61 38.78 -10.03
N THR A 24 -59.95 37.65 -9.41
CA THR A 24 -61.04 36.76 -9.85
C THR A 24 -62.32 37.03 -9.06
N TYR A 25 -63.21 37.83 -9.62
CA TYR A 25 -64.61 37.88 -9.17
C TYR A 25 -65.32 36.60 -9.65
N MET A 26 -66.15 35.98 -8.81
CA MET A 26 -66.94 34.81 -9.20
C MET A 26 -68.42 35.01 -8.93
N ASP A 27 -69.24 34.67 -9.92
CA ASP A 27 -70.70 34.67 -9.84
C ASP A 27 -71.16 33.22 -9.82
N ILE A 28 -71.82 32.81 -8.74
CA ILE A 28 -72.28 31.43 -8.53
C ILE A 28 -73.81 31.39 -8.60
N ILE A 29 -74.36 30.55 -9.48
CA ILE A 29 -75.80 30.25 -9.48
C ILE A 29 -75.99 28.80 -9.02
N ILE A 30 -76.73 28.61 -7.93
CA ILE A 30 -77.12 27.29 -7.45
C ILE A 30 -78.51 26.98 -8.01
N VAL A 31 -78.62 25.87 -8.73
CA VAL A 31 -79.83 25.39 -9.42
C VAL A 31 -80.33 24.16 -8.68
N LEU A 32 -81.38 24.35 -7.88
CA LEU A 32 -81.91 23.36 -6.95
C LEU A 32 -83.19 22.73 -7.49
N ASP A 33 -83.18 21.41 -7.63
CA ASP A 33 -84.39 20.62 -7.79
C ASP A 33 -85.25 20.76 -6.53
N GLY A 34 -86.47 21.28 -6.70
CA GLY A 34 -87.50 21.45 -5.68
C GLY A 34 -88.72 20.55 -5.90
N SER A 35 -88.63 19.58 -6.81
CA SER A 35 -89.70 18.62 -7.12
C SER A 35 -90.04 17.71 -5.92
N ASN A 36 -91.13 16.94 -6.04
CA ASN A 36 -91.64 16.10 -4.94
C ASN A 36 -90.83 14.80 -4.69
N SER A 37 -89.80 14.48 -5.48
CA SER A 37 -88.91 13.33 -5.23
C SER A 37 -87.92 13.60 -4.10
N ILE A 38 -87.40 14.83 -4.06
CA ILE A 38 -86.50 15.35 -3.02
C ILE A 38 -87.19 15.28 -1.66
N TYR A 39 -86.74 14.37 -0.79
CA TYR A 39 -87.29 14.26 0.57
C TYR A 39 -86.30 13.61 1.54
N PRO A 40 -85.97 14.23 2.69
CA PRO A 40 -86.55 15.48 3.23
C PRO A 40 -85.86 16.76 2.73
N TRP A 41 -86.65 17.80 2.40
CA TRP A 41 -86.14 19.12 1.95
C TRP A 41 -85.12 19.78 2.89
N VAL A 42 -85.30 19.60 4.20
CA VAL A 42 -84.44 20.19 5.25
C VAL A 42 -82.96 19.89 5.04
N GLU A 43 -82.60 18.72 4.49
CA GLU A 43 -81.20 18.37 4.25
C GLU A 43 -80.60 19.13 3.05
N VAL A 44 -81.39 19.40 2.00
CA VAL A 44 -80.99 20.27 0.88
C VAL A 44 -80.81 21.72 1.36
N GLN A 45 -81.70 22.18 2.23
CA GLN A 45 -81.60 23.50 2.87
C GLN A 45 -80.38 23.61 3.79
N HIS A 46 -80.07 22.56 4.58
CA HIS A 46 -78.84 22.48 5.38
C HIS A 46 -77.58 22.48 4.51
N PHE A 47 -77.56 21.71 3.43
CA PHE A 47 -76.47 21.71 2.45
C PHE A 47 -76.25 23.12 1.89
N LEU A 48 -77.31 23.78 1.42
CA LEU A 48 -77.27 25.13 0.88
C LEU A 48 -76.68 26.12 1.89
N ILE A 49 -77.16 26.10 3.13
CA ILE A 49 -76.63 26.94 4.22
C ILE A 49 -75.13 26.65 4.47
N ASN A 50 -74.72 25.39 4.45
CA ASN A 50 -73.35 24.99 4.77
C ASN A 50 -72.36 25.31 3.64
N ILE A 51 -72.73 25.16 2.37
CA ILE A 51 -71.89 25.59 1.24
C ILE A 51 -71.79 27.11 1.15
N LEU A 52 -72.90 27.84 1.40
CA LEU A 52 -72.88 29.31 1.42
C LEU A 52 -71.96 29.88 2.51
N LYS A 53 -71.84 29.19 3.67
CA LYS A 53 -70.88 29.54 4.72
C LYS A 53 -69.42 29.32 4.35
N LYS A 54 -69.12 28.52 3.31
CA LYS A 54 -67.75 28.34 2.81
C LYS A 54 -67.29 29.53 1.96
N PHE A 55 -68.20 30.19 1.23
CA PHE A 55 -67.84 31.25 0.28
C PHE A 55 -67.59 32.61 0.95
N TYR A 56 -66.59 33.34 0.46
CA TYR A 56 -66.37 34.75 0.82
C TYR A 56 -67.29 35.67 0.00
N ILE A 57 -68.55 35.78 0.44
CA ILE A 57 -69.59 36.55 -0.24
C ILE A 57 -69.41 38.04 0.01
N GLY A 58 -69.30 38.82 -1.07
CA GLY A 58 -69.21 40.27 -1.03
C GLY A 58 -69.10 40.91 -2.42
N PRO A 59 -69.41 42.21 -2.57
CA PRO A 59 -69.47 42.88 -3.86
C PRO A 59 -68.12 42.90 -4.62
N GLY A 60 -67.00 42.81 -3.90
CA GLY A 60 -65.65 42.70 -4.45
C GLY A 60 -65.08 41.27 -4.51
N GLN A 61 -65.88 40.24 -4.23
CA GLN A 61 -65.46 38.83 -4.17
C GLN A 61 -66.54 37.94 -4.82
N ILE A 62 -67.11 36.98 -4.11
CA ILE A 62 -68.14 36.07 -4.62
C ILE A 62 -69.53 36.70 -4.53
N GLN A 63 -70.33 36.53 -5.57
CA GLN A 63 -71.77 36.80 -5.58
C GLN A 63 -72.52 35.49 -5.81
N VAL A 64 -73.65 35.28 -5.11
CA VAL A 64 -74.41 34.03 -5.19
C VAL A 64 -75.89 34.32 -5.43
N GLY A 65 -76.48 33.62 -6.41
CA GLY A 65 -77.92 33.57 -6.64
C GLY A 65 -78.42 32.13 -6.55
N VAL A 66 -79.71 31.95 -6.24
CA VAL A 66 -80.35 30.64 -6.12
C VAL A 66 -81.59 30.61 -7.02
N VAL A 67 -81.67 29.54 -7.81
CA VAL A 67 -82.78 29.19 -8.69
C VAL A 67 -83.35 27.87 -8.18
N GLN A 68 -84.67 27.79 -8.01
CA GLN A 68 -85.36 26.53 -7.71
C GLN A 68 -86.17 26.11 -8.95
N TYR A 69 -86.18 24.82 -9.28
CA TYR A 69 -86.91 24.27 -10.42
C TYR A 69 -87.69 23.00 -10.07
N GLY A 70 -88.67 22.67 -10.91
CA GLY A 70 -89.44 21.42 -10.86
C GLY A 70 -90.31 21.34 -12.10
N GLU A 71 -91.61 21.58 -11.94
CA GLU A 71 -92.54 21.81 -13.07
C GLU A 71 -92.40 23.23 -13.65
N ASP A 72 -92.17 24.21 -12.77
CA ASP A 72 -91.84 25.61 -13.08
C ASP A 72 -90.44 25.98 -12.55
N VAL A 73 -89.88 27.13 -12.98
CA VAL A 73 -88.57 27.64 -12.55
C VAL A 73 -88.69 29.06 -12.01
N VAL A 74 -87.97 29.37 -10.93
CA VAL A 74 -88.00 30.67 -10.25
C VAL A 74 -86.64 31.11 -9.70
N HIS A 75 -86.49 32.42 -9.47
CA HIS A 75 -85.43 32.94 -8.60
C HIS A 75 -85.90 32.92 -7.14
N GLU A 76 -85.10 32.31 -6.26
CA GLU A 76 -85.23 32.52 -4.81
C GLU A 76 -84.49 33.80 -4.38
N PHE A 77 -83.34 34.08 -4.99
CA PHE A 77 -82.70 35.41 -5.00
C PHE A 77 -81.62 35.54 -6.09
N HIS A 78 -81.28 36.78 -6.45
CA HIS A 78 -80.32 37.13 -7.50
C HIS A 78 -78.92 37.42 -6.95
N LEU A 79 -77.92 37.39 -7.83
CA LEU A 79 -76.49 37.59 -7.52
C LEU A 79 -76.16 38.88 -6.73
N ASN A 80 -76.98 39.92 -6.90
CA ASN A 80 -76.73 41.25 -6.34
C ASN A 80 -77.68 41.65 -5.20
N ASP A 81 -78.58 40.76 -4.75
CA ASP A 81 -79.57 41.07 -3.71
C ASP A 81 -78.94 41.17 -2.31
N TYR A 82 -77.85 40.44 -2.07
CA TYR A 82 -77.16 40.37 -0.79
C TYR A 82 -75.67 40.69 -0.90
N ARG A 83 -75.05 41.12 0.22
CA ARG A 83 -73.66 41.61 0.25
C ARG A 83 -72.77 40.97 1.32
N SER A 84 -73.31 40.07 2.14
CA SER A 84 -72.56 39.33 3.15
C SER A 84 -73.04 37.88 3.25
N VAL A 85 -72.18 37.01 3.79
CA VAL A 85 -72.52 35.62 4.08
C VAL A 85 -73.69 35.51 5.07
N GLN A 86 -73.79 36.43 6.04
CA GLN A 86 -74.85 36.43 7.04
C GLN A 86 -76.23 36.66 6.40
N ASP A 87 -76.33 37.64 5.49
CA ASP A 87 -77.58 37.96 4.80
C ASP A 87 -78.00 36.81 3.86
N VAL A 88 -77.06 36.25 3.09
CA VAL A 88 -77.33 35.14 2.15
C VAL A 88 -77.73 33.87 2.88
N VAL A 89 -77.09 33.53 4.00
CA VAL A 89 -77.47 32.38 4.83
C VAL A 89 -78.85 32.58 5.47
N ALA A 90 -79.17 33.79 5.93
CA ALA A 90 -80.49 34.11 6.46
C ALA A 90 -81.59 34.05 5.37
N ALA A 91 -81.29 34.46 4.14
CA ALA A 91 -82.21 34.28 3.01
C ALA A 91 -82.42 32.81 2.66
N ALA A 92 -81.32 32.04 2.53
CA ALA A 92 -81.36 30.62 2.24
C ALA A 92 -82.11 29.78 3.29
N SER A 93 -82.15 30.22 4.55
CA SER A 93 -82.91 29.53 5.60
C SER A 93 -84.43 29.71 5.53
N HIS A 94 -84.95 30.48 4.56
CA HIS A 94 -86.39 30.68 4.34
C HIS A 94 -86.86 30.12 2.98
N ILE A 95 -86.02 29.37 2.26
CA ILE A 95 -86.39 28.73 0.99
C ILE A 95 -87.20 27.45 1.28
N GLU A 96 -88.48 27.47 0.94
CA GLU A 96 -89.38 26.32 1.04
C GLU A 96 -89.36 25.46 -0.25
N GLN A 97 -89.69 24.18 -0.12
CA GLN A 97 -89.86 23.27 -1.26
C GLN A 97 -91.14 23.62 -2.02
N ARG A 98 -91.04 23.83 -3.33
CA ARG A 98 -92.21 24.15 -4.18
C ARG A 98 -93.03 22.92 -4.56
N GLY A 99 -92.36 21.76 -4.68
CA GLY A 99 -92.97 20.55 -5.20
C GLY A 99 -93.25 20.64 -6.70
N GLY A 100 -93.96 19.65 -7.21
CA GLY A 100 -94.31 19.50 -8.63
C GLY A 100 -94.37 18.02 -9.02
N THR A 101 -95.01 17.70 -10.14
CA THR A 101 -95.07 16.32 -10.65
C THR A 101 -93.99 15.99 -11.69
N GLU A 102 -93.21 16.99 -12.12
CA GLU A 102 -92.13 16.87 -13.11
C GLU A 102 -90.83 17.46 -12.59
N THR A 103 -89.71 16.99 -13.14
CA THR A 103 -88.35 17.49 -12.89
C THR A 103 -87.76 17.98 -14.21
N ARG A 104 -87.84 19.28 -14.49
CA ARG A 104 -87.37 19.91 -15.75
C ARG A 104 -85.96 20.50 -15.61
N THR A 105 -84.95 19.64 -15.55
CA THR A 105 -83.55 20.04 -15.32
C THR A 105 -82.98 20.82 -16.50
N ALA A 106 -83.34 20.49 -17.76
CA ALA A 106 -82.85 21.25 -18.92
C ALA A 106 -83.36 22.70 -18.88
N TYR A 107 -84.64 22.90 -18.58
CA TYR A 107 -85.23 24.22 -18.42
C TYR A 107 -84.66 24.98 -17.21
N GLY A 108 -84.36 24.29 -16.09
CA GLY A 108 -83.68 24.88 -14.94
C GLY A 108 -82.28 25.42 -15.26
N ILE A 109 -81.47 24.63 -15.99
CA ILE A 109 -80.12 25.05 -16.44
C ILE A 109 -80.22 26.20 -17.45
N GLU A 110 -81.15 26.13 -18.40
CA GLU A 110 -81.33 27.19 -19.41
C GLU A 110 -81.80 28.51 -18.78
N PHE A 111 -82.69 28.47 -17.78
CA PHE A 111 -83.10 29.65 -17.03
C PHE A 111 -81.93 30.24 -16.22
N ALA A 112 -81.12 29.38 -15.59
CA ALA A 112 -79.91 29.82 -14.89
C ALA A 112 -78.91 30.53 -15.84
N ARG A 113 -78.66 29.94 -17.01
CA ARG A 113 -77.79 30.49 -18.07
C ARG A 113 -78.32 31.80 -18.65
N SER A 114 -79.57 31.80 -19.13
CA SER A 114 -80.15 32.86 -19.94
C SER A 114 -80.67 34.05 -19.14
N GLU A 115 -81.14 33.82 -17.90
CA GLU A 115 -81.73 34.85 -17.02
C GLU A 115 -80.90 35.09 -15.75
N ALA A 116 -80.57 34.04 -14.98
CA ALA A 116 -79.98 34.23 -13.64
C ALA A 116 -78.58 34.86 -13.68
N PHE A 117 -77.68 34.41 -14.56
CA PHE A 117 -76.38 35.06 -14.76
C PHE A 117 -76.45 36.46 -15.41
N ARG A 118 -77.62 36.90 -15.90
CA ARG A 118 -77.83 38.26 -16.41
C ARG A 118 -78.37 39.22 -15.36
N LYS A 119 -79.16 38.73 -14.40
CA LYS A 119 -79.72 39.52 -13.29
C LYS A 119 -78.71 39.60 -12.14
N GLY A 120 -77.94 40.69 -12.14
CA GLY A 120 -76.93 40.97 -11.12
C GLY A 120 -75.51 40.52 -11.48
N GLY A 121 -75.35 39.70 -12.52
CA GLY A 121 -74.04 39.18 -12.94
C GLY A 121 -73.07 40.25 -13.46
N ARG A 122 -71.79 40.05 -13.18
CA ARG A 122 -70.70 41.01 -13.40
C ARG A 122 -69.92 40.69 -14.67
N LYS A 123 -69.64 41.70 -15.48
CA LYS A 123 -68.81 41.54 -16.68
C LYS A 123 -67.37 41.17 -16.30
N GLY A 124 -66.92 40.00 -16.73
CA GLY A 124 -65.57 39.49 -16.47
C GLY A 124 -65.45 38.63 -15.21
N ALA A 125 -66.53 38.40 -14.45
CA ALA A 125 -66.55 37.41 -13.39
C ALA A 125 -66.59 35.97 -13.99
N LYS A 126 -66.01 35.01 -13.28
CA LYS A 126 -66.09 33.58 -13.62
C LYS A 126 -67.50 33.09 -13.25
N ARG A 127 -68.20 32.47 -14.20
CA ARG A 127 -69.56 31.97 -14.01
C ARG A 127 -69.51 30.51 -13.59
N VAL A 128 -70.04 30.20 -12.42
CA VAL A 128 -70.11 28.84 -11.88
C VAL A 128 -71.56 28.47 -11.61
N MET A 129 -72.01 27.36 -12.17
CA MET A 129 -73.34 26.81 -11.91
C MET A 129 -73.18 25.55 -11.05
N ILE A 130 -74.05 25.37 -10.05
CA ILE A 130 -74.09 24.15 -9.23
C ILE A 130 -75.50 23.57 -9.37
N VAL A 131 -75.65 22.49 -10.13
CA VAL A 131 -76.91 21.79 -10.38
C VAL A 131 -77.06 20.64 -9.39
N ILE A 132 -78.22 20.55 -8.72
CA ILE A 132 -78.49 19.54 -7.68
C ILE A 132 -79.87 18.94 -7.94
N THR A 133 -79.94 17.61 -8.07
CA THR A 133 -81.17 16.86 -8.40
C THR A 133 -81.12 15.43 -7.89
N ASP A 134 -82.28 14.80 -7.74
CA ASP A 134 -82.44 13.39 -7.36
C ASP A 134 -83.17 12.52 -8.40
N GLY A 135 -83.44 13.05 -9.60
CA GLY A 135 -84.22 12.37 -10.63
C GLY A 135 -83.83 12.74 -12.07
N GLU A 136 -84.09 11.80 -13.00
CA GLU A 136 -83.91 12.00 -14.45
C GLU A 136 -84.79 13.13 -15.01
N SER A 137 -84.23 13.89 -15.95
CA SER A 137 -84.88 15.06 -16.54
C SER A 137 -86.07 14.67 -17.43
N HIS A 138 -87.24 15.23 -17.13
CA HIS A 138 -88.46 15.01 -17.92
C HIS A 138 -88.40 15.74 -19.28
N ASP A 139 -87.50 16.71 -19.40
CA ASP A 139 -87.12 17.47 -20.60
C ASP A 139 -85.70 17.10 -21.10
N SER A 140 -85.23 15.87 -20.81
CA SER A 140 -83.92 15.36 -21.23
C SER A 140 -83.55 15.55 -22.72
N PRO A 141 -84.46 15.55 -23.72
CA PRO A 141 -84.12 15.86 -25.11
C PRO A 141 -83.54 17.25 -25.34
N ASP A 142 -83.78 18.22 -24.44
CA ASP A 142 -83.24 19.58 -24.55
C ASP A 142 -81.87 19.74 -23.85
N LEU A 143 -81.43 18.77 -23.02
CA LEU A 143 -80.17 18.88 -22.26
C LEU A 143 -78.94 19.11 -23.13
N GLU A 144 -78.79 18.36 -24.23
CA GLU A 144 -77.64 18.47 -25.14
C GLU A 144 -77.42 19.91 -25.61
N LYS A 145 -78.47 20.54 -26.12
CA LYS A 145 -78.46 21.94 -26.57
C LYS A 145 -78.15 22.92 -25.44
N VAL A 146 -78.74 22.71 -24.26
CA VAL A 146 -78.56 23.63 -23.11
C VAL A 146 -77.14 23.54 -22.54
N ILE A 147 -76.52 22.35 -22.57
CA ILE A 147 -75.13 22.13 -22.18
C ILE A 147 -74.17 22.77 -23.20
N GLU A 148 -74.40 22.57 -24.51
CA GLU A 148 -73.61 23.25 -25.57
C GLU A 148 -73.68 24.79 -25.46
N ASP A 149 -74.87 25.34 -25.23
CA ASP A 149 -75.06 26.78 -25.05
C ASP A 149 -74.39 27.29 -23.76
N SER A 150 -74.35 26.47 -22.69
CA SER A 150 -73.67 26.79 -21.43
C SER A 150 -72.13 26.79 -21.55
N GLU A 151 -71.57 25.85 -22.31
CA GLU A 151 -70.15 25.84 -22.66
C GLU A 151 -69.80 27.05 -23.54
N ARG A 152 -70.66 27.39 -24.53
CA ARG A 152 -70.47 28.59 -25.37
C ARG A 152 -70.48 29.90 -24.57
N ASP A 153 -71.28 29.96 -23.49
CA ASP A 153 -71.32 31.08 -22.54
C ASP A 153 -70.24 31.03 -21.45
N ASN A 154 -69.32 30.05 -21.52
CA ASN A 154 -68.19 29.82 -20.60
C ASN A 154 -68.67 29.67 -19.14
N VAL A 155 -69.69 28.85 -18.91
CA VAL A 155 -70.24 28.55 -17.58
C VAL A 155 -69.70 27.19 -17.09
N THR A 156 -68.86 27.20 -16.06
CA THR A 156 -68.39 25.97 -15.40
C THR A 156 -69.54 25.35 -14.61
N ARG A 157 -69.93 24.12 -14.93
CA ARG A 157 -71.07 23.43 -14.27
C ARG A 157 -70.57 22.32 -13.36
N TYR A 158 -70.90 22.42 -12.07
CA TYR A 158 -70.83 21.31 -11.12
C TYR A 158 -72.20 20.63 -11.06
N ALA A 159 -72.21 19.30 -11.00
CA ALA A 159 -73.44 18.51 -11.02
C ALA A 159 -73.45 17.52 -9.84
N VAL A 160 -74.51 17.56 -9.03
CA VAL A 160 -74.66 16.77 -7.80
C VAL A 160 -75.86 15.84 -7.92
N ALA A 161 -75.61 14.54 -8.04
CA ALA A 161 -76.62 13.50 -8.08
C ALA A 161 -76.97 13.00 -6.66
N VAL A 162 -78.23 13.15 -6.25
CA VAL A 162 -78.74 12.68 -4.96
C VAL A 162 -79.45 11.34 -5.14
N LEU A 163 -78.93 10.26 -4.56
CA LEU A 163 -79.46 8.91 -4.80
C LEU A 163 -80.56 8.48 -3.81
N GLY A 164 -81.06 9.40 -2.98
CA GLY A 164 -82.06 9.11 -1.94
C GLY A 164 -83.31 8.43 -2.49
N TYR A 165 -83.91 8.98 -3.54
CA TYR A 165 -85.10 8.42 -4.19
C TYR A 165 -84.86 7.02 -4.79
N TYR A 166 -83.75 6.84 -5.52
CA TYR A 166 -83.38 5.56 -6.15
C TYR A 166 -83.11 4.47 -5.09
N ASN A 167 -82.34 4.79 -4.05
CA ASN A 167 -82.00 3.88 -2.96
C ASN A 167 -83.23 3.49 -2.12
N ARG A 168 -84.13 4.44 -1.81
CA ARG A 168 -85.38 4.17 -1.08
C ARG A 168 -86.34 3.25 -1.86
N ARG A 169 -86.24 3.21 -3.20
CA ARG A 169 -87.12 2.41 -4.07
C ARG A 169 -86.44 1.17 -4.69
N GLY A 170 -85.14 0.98 -4.49
CA GLY A 170 -84.38 -0.14 -5.06
C GLY A 170 -84.22 -0.07 -6.59
N ILE A 171 -84.15 1.14 -7.16
CA ILE A 171 -84.03 1.38 -8.60
C ILE A 171 -82.55 1.50 -8.98
N ASN A 172 -82.12 0.96 -10.13
CA ASN A 172 -80.76 1.14 -10.64
C ASN A 172 -80.54 2.60 -11.07
N PRO A 173 -79.61 3.36 -10.48
CA PRO A 173 -79.38 4.77 -10.81
C PRO A 173 -78.47 5.01 -12.02
N GLU A 174 -78.04 3.97 -12.74
CA GLU A 174 -77.06 4.08 -13.83
C GLU A 174 -77.43 5.08 -14.94
N ALA A 175 -78.70 5.12 -15.36
CA ALA A 175 -79.18 6.08 -16.37
C ALA A 175 -79.06 7.52 -15.87
N PHE A 176 -79.63 7.80 -14.69
CA PHE A 176 -79.50 9.07 -13.97
C PHE A 176 -78.05 9.52 -13.79
N LEU A 177 -77.16 8.65 -13.31
CA LEU A 177 -75.76 8.99 -13.10
C LEU A 177 -75.03 9.39 -14.39
N ASN A 178 -75.40 8.80 -15.53
CA ASN A 178 -74.85 9.19 -16.83
C ASN A 178 -75.41 10.56 -17.30
N GLU A 179 -76.68 10.86 -17.05
CA GLU A 179 -77.28 12.18 -17.32
C GLU A 179 -76.60 13.29 -16.49
N ILE A 180 -76.41 13.08 -15.19
CA ILE A 180 -75.82 14.10 -14.31
C ILE A 180 -74.32 14.31 -14.59
N LYS A 181 -73.60 13.26 -15.03
CA LYS A 181 -72.24 13.42 -15.57
C LYS A 181 -72.20 14.26 -16.84
N PHE A 182 -73.15 14.07 -17.75
CA PHE A 182 -73.25 14.86 -18.98
C PHE A 182 -73.53 16.35 -18.71
N ILE A 183 -74.26 16.67 -17.63
CA ILE A 183 -74.50 18.05 -17.18
C ILE A 183 -73.21 18.72 -16.67
N ALA A 184 -72.28 17.98 -16.09
CA ALA A 184 -71.03 18.52 -15.55
C ALA A 184 -70.10 19.07 -16.66
N SER A 185 -69.20 19.99 -16.30
CA SER A 185 -68.12 20.42 -17.22
C SER A 185 -66.95 19.43 -17.22
N ASP A 186 -66.20 19.36 -18.33
CA ASP A 186 -65.03 18.48 -18.43
C ASP A 186 -63.83 18.96 -17.58
N PRO A 187 -63.03 18.03 -17.02
CA PRO A 187 -63.30 16.60 -16.95
C PRO A 187 -64.35 16.29 -15.86
N ASP A 188 -65.19 15.29 -16.12
CA ASP A 188 -66.34 14.94 -15.28
C ASP A 188 -65.92 14.55 -13.86
N ASP A 189 -64.81 13.84 -13.68
CA ASP A 189 -64.24 13.43 -12.39
C ASP A 189 -64.04 14.59 -11.37
N LYS A 190 -63.89 15.83 -11.87
CA LYS A 190 -63.71 17.04 -11.08
C LYS A 190 -64.98 17.88 -10.89
N HIS A 191 -66.00 17.70 -11.71
CA HIS A 191 -67.21 18.53 -11.66
C HIS A 191 -68.47 17.76 -11.26
N PHE A 192 -68.46 16.44 -11.41
CA PHE A 192 -69.50 15.53 -10.95
C PHE A 192 -69.29 15.11 -9.49
N PHE A 193 -70.39 14.99 -8.77
CA PHE A 193 -70.49 14.42 -7.42
C PHE A 193 -71.76 13.57 -7.31
N ASN A 194 -71.72 12.49 -6.54
CA ASN A 194 -72.92 11.76 -6.12
C ASN A 194 -72.94 11.54 -4.60
N VAL A 195 -74.14 11.46 -4.05
CA VAL A 195 -74.39 11.19 -2.62
C VAL A 195 -75.45 10.12 -2.46
N THR A 196 -75.36 9.33 -1.38
CA THR A 196 -76.25 8.18 -1.15
C THR A 196 -77.69 8.58 -0.83
N ASP A 197 -77.86 9.72 -0.17
CA ASP A 197 -79.14 10.32 0.20
C ASP A 197 -78.95 11.84 0.42
N GLU A 198 -80.04 12.53 0.74
CA GLU A 198 -80.05 13.98 0.98
C GLU A 198 -79.19 14.35 2.19
N ALA A 199 -79.14 13.50 3.23
CA ALA A 199 -78.37 13.75 4.45
C ALA A 199 -76.84 13.61 4.26
N ALA A 200 -76.40 12.91 3.22
CA ALA A 200 -75.00 12.81 2.80
C ALA A 200 -74.53 14.01 1.97
N LEU A 201 -75.41 14.94 1.57
CA LEU A 201 -75.00 16.20 0.92
C LEU A 201 -74.00 17.00 1.77
N LYS A 202 -74.11 16.95 3.11
CA LYS A 202 -73.16 17.62 4.01
C LYS A 202 -71.71 17.15 3.81
N ASP A 203 -71.51 15.90 3.39
CA ASP A 203 -70.18 15.27 3.30
C ASP A 203 -69.39 15.74 2.07
N ILE A 204 -70.09 16.26 1.04
CA ILE A 204 -69.47 16.86 -0.15
C ILE A 204 -69.25 18.37 -0.04
N VAL A 205 -69.74 19.05 1.01
CA VAL A 205 -69.63 20.52 1.17
C VAL A 205 -68.17 20.97 1.17
N ASP A 206 -67.30 20.28 1.89
CA ASP A 206 -65.87 20.61 1.94
C ASP A 206 -65.19 20.37 0.59
N ALA A 207 -65.44 19.20 -0.03
CA ALA A 207 -64.85 18.86 -1.32
C ALA A 207 -65.29 19.81 -2.45
N LEU A 208 -66.57 20.16 -2.52
CA LEU A 208 -67.12 21.09 -3.51
C LEU A 208 -66.64 22.53 -3.24
N GLY A 209 -66.55 22.95 -1.97
CA GLY A 209 -65.98 24.23 -1.58
C GLY A 209 -64.52 24.39 -2.03
N GLU A 210 -63.66 23.42 -1.69
CA GLU A 210 -62.25 23.43 -2.09
C GLU A 210 -62.06 23.38 -3.61
N ARG A 211 -62.86 22.57 -4.34
CA ARG A 211 -62.85 22.56 -5.81
C ARG A 211 -63.21 23.93 -6.39
N ILE A 212 -64.21 24.62 -5.84
CA ILE A 212 -64.57 25.98 -6.28
C ILE A 212 -63.47 26.99 -5.92
N PHE A 213 -62.83 26.89 -4.76
CA PHE A 213 -61.69 27.76 -4.42
C PHE A 213 -60.49 27.61 -5.36
N SER A 214 -60.23 26.41 -5.89
CA SER A 214 -59.19 26.21 -6.90
C SER A 214 -59.43 26.99 -8.21
N LEU A 215 -60.65 27.50 -8.43
CA LEU A 215 -61.00 28.33 -9.59
C LEU A 215 -60.55 29.80 -9.47
N GLU A 216 -60.18 30.28 -8.27
CA GLU A 216 -59.69 31.66 -8.05
C GLU A 216 -58.20 31.85 -8.41
N GLY A 217 -57.45 30.75 -8.60
CA GLY A 217 -56.02 30.77 -8.92
C GLY A 217 -55.66 30.30 -10.32
N THR A 218 -56.64 30.05 -11.19
CA THR A 218 -56.46 29.27 -12.44
C THR A 218 -56.98 29.98 -13.68
N ASN A 219 -56.14 30.05 -14.71
CA ASN A 219 -56.46 30.70 -15.98
C ASN A 219 -57.35 29.81 -16.88
N LYS A 220 -58.08 30.44 -17.81
CA LYS A 220 -59.36 29.95 -18.36
C LYS A 220 -59.52 28.47 -18.74
N ASN A 221 -58.47 27.75 -19.13
CA ASN A 221 -58.57 26.37 -19.62
C ASN A 221 -57.69 25.35 -18.85
N GLU A 222 -56.94 25.77 -17.82
CA GLU A 222 -56.06 24.86 -17.07
C GLU A 222 -56.08 25.11 -15.56
N ILE A 223 -56.02 24.02 -14.80
CA ILE A 223 -55.75 24.05 -13.36
C ILE A 223 -54.22 24.17 -13.16
N SER A 224 -53.64 25.27 -13.63
CA SER A 224 -52.20 25.56 -13.57
C SER A 224 -51.91 26.93 -12.96
N PHE A 225 -50.94 26.96 -12.03
CA PHE A 225 -50.46 28.16 -11.33
C PHE A 225 -49.25 28.75 -12.06
N GLY A 226 -49.31 30.04 -12.38
CA GLY A 226 -48.20 30.81 -12.95
C GLY A 226 -47.24 31.35 -11.89
N LEU A 227 -47.67 32.39 -11.16
CA LEU A 227 -46.86 33.08 -10.13
C LEU A 227 -47.60 33.28 -8.80
N GLU A 228 -48.84 32.83 -8.71
CA GLU A 228 -49.77 32.98 -7.58
C GLU A 228 -49.14 32.40 -6.31
N MET A 229 -48.57 31.21 -6.43
CA MET A 229 -47.87 30.49 -5.36
C MET A 229 -46.35 30.69 -5.38
N SER A 230 -45.82 31.68 -6.12
CA SER A 230 -44.38 31.76 -6.46
C SER A 230 -43.39 31.75 -5.30
N GLN A 231 -43.79 32.20 -4.09
CA GLN A 231 -42.91 32.38 -2.93
C GLN A 231 -41.62 33.18 -3.25
N THR A 232 -41.73 34.16 -4.17
CA THR A 232 -40.56 34.91 -4.67
C THR A 232 -39.77 35.59 -3.55
N GLY A 233 -38.47 35.34 -3.54
CA GLY A 233 -37.55 35.71 -2.47
C GLY A 233 -37.27 34.57 -1.49
N PHE A 234 -37.55 33.32 -1.86
CA PHE A 234 -37.19 32.13 -1.09
C PHE A 234 -35.66 32.03 -0.91
N SER A 235 -34.93 32.33 -1.99
CA SER A 235 -33.50 32.59 -1.99
C SER A 235 -33.22 33.91 -2.72
N SER A 236 -32.06 34.50 -2.47
CA SER A 236 -31.65 35.76 -3.08
C SER A 236 -30.14 35.87 -3.26
N HIS A 237 -29.70 36.41 -4.39
CA HIS A 237 -28.29 36.66 -4.66
C HIS A 237 -28.07 38.04 -5.29
N VAL A 238 -27.06 38.78 -4.84
CA VAL A 238 -26.78 40.14 -5.32
C VAL A 238 -25.90 40.08 -6.57
N VAL A 239 -26.24 40.90 -7.57
CA VAL A 239 -25.50 41.00 -8.83
C VAL A 239 -25.29 42.48 -9.21
N GLU A 240 -24.35 42.76 -10.10
CA GLU A 240 -23.86 44.12 -10.40
C GLU A 240 -24.97 45.13 -10.73
N ASP A 241 -25.98 44.70 -11.48
CA ASP A 241 -27.10 45.52 -11.96
C ASP A 241 -28.41 45.34 -11.17
N GLY A 242 -28.42 44.51 -10.11
CA GLY A 242 -29.67 44.17 -9.42
C GLY A 242 -29.60 43.06 -8.37
N ILE A 243 -30.69 42.30 -8.26
CA ILE A 243 -30.82 41.15 -7.36
C ILE A 243 -31.53 40.00 -8.09
N LEU A 244 -31.00 38.80 -7.96
CA LEU A 244 -31.64 37.54 -8.35
C LEU A 244 -32.49 37.04 -7.20
N LEU A 245 -33.67 36.53 -7.50
CA LEU A 245 -34.64 36.05 -6.52
C LEU A 245 -35.20 34.70 -6.97
N GLY A 246 -35.05 33.69 -6.11
CA GLY A 246 -35.65 32.38 -6.30
C GLY A 246 -37.16 32.40 -6.03
N ALA A 247 -37.91 31.66 -6.84
CA ALA A 247 -39.36 31.57 -6.80
C ALA A 247 -39.82 30.11 -6.95
N VAL A 248 -39.60 29.31 -5.89
CA VAL A 248 -39.78 27.85 -5.87
C VAL A 248 -41.18 27.36 -6.24
N GLY A 249 -42.23 28.14 -5.97
CA GLY A 249 -43.62 27.78 -6.24
C GLY A 249 -44.16 28.28 -7.58
N ALA A 250 -43.31 28.90 -8.43
CA ALA A 250 -43.70 29.34 -9.76
C ALA A 250 -43.96 28.14 -10.69
N TYR A 251 -44.85 28.32 -11.66
CA TYR A 251 -45.14 27.35 -12.73
C TYR A 251 -45.43 25.94 -12.19
N ASP A 252 -46.43 25.83 -11.32
CA ASP A 252 -46.83 24.60 -10.64
C ASP A 252 -45.68 23.92 -9.87
N TRP A 253 -44.96 24.69 -9.05
CA TRP A 253 -43.79 24.24 -8.28
C TRP A 253 -42.62 23.67 -9.11
N ASN A 254 -42.61 23.84 -10.44
CA ASN A 254 -41.37 23.69 -11.20
C ASN A 254 -40.31 24.69 -10.75
N GLY A 255 -40.75 25.88 -10.36
CA GLY A 255 -39.93 26.98 -9.86
C GLY A 255 -39.39 27.88 -10.98
N ALA A 256 -38.89 29.05 -10.59
CA ALA A 256 -38.31 30.03 -11.50
C ALA A 256 -37.27 30.90 -10.80
N VAL A 257 -36.49 31.64 -11.58
CA VAL A 257 -35.59 32.69 -11.09
C VAL A 257 -35.96 34.01 -11.73
N LEU A 258 -36.18 35.02 -10.89
CA LEU A 258 -36.54 36.37 -11.29
C LEU A 258 -35.35 37.31 -11.03
N LYS A 259 -35.22 38.36 -11.84
CA LYS A 259 -34.19 39.38 -11.67
C LYS A 259 -34.84 40.76 -11.56
N GLU A 260 -34.50 41.51 -10.51
CA GLU A 260 -34.94 42.90 -10.31
C GLU A 260 -33.73 43.83 -10.47
N THR A 261 -33.72 44.64 -11.52
CA THR A 261 -32.63 45.58 -11.84
C THR A 261 -33.05 47.03 -11.60
N SER A 262 -32.17 47.99 -11.92
CA SER A 262 -32.54 49.41 -12.02
C SER A 262 -33.45 49.73 -13.21
N SER A 263 -33.39 48.93 -14.29
CA SER A 263 -34.17 49.13 -15.52
C SER A 263 -35.55 48.43 -15.51
N GLY A 264 -35.81 47.56 -14.53
CA GLY A 264 -37.09 46.91 -14.33
C GLY A 264 -36.95 45.46 -13.87
N LYS A 265 -38.04 44.70 -14.00
CA LYS A 265 -38.09 43.28 -13.63
C LYS A 265 -38.02 42.35 -14.84
N VAL A 266 -37.12 41.37 -14.79
CA VAL A 266 -37.02 40.28 -15.75
C VAL A 266 -37.60 39.03 -15.12
N ILE A 267 -38.73 38.57 -15.67
CA ILE A 267 -39.43 37.36 -15.26
C ILE A 267 -39.46 36.44 -16.49
N PRO A 268 -38.61 35.40 -16.56
CA PRO A 268 -38.59 34.49 -17.70
C PRO A 268 -39.96 33.81 -17.91
N LEU A 269 -40.22 33.39 -19.13
CA LEU A 269 -41.43 32.64 -19.47
C LEU A 269 -41.27 31.15 -19.10
N ARG A 270 -42.39 30.43 -18.94
CA ARG A 270 -42.39 28.99 -18.57
C ARG A 270 -41.70 28.15 -19.65
N GLU A 271 -41.95 28.51 -20.90
CA GLU A 271 -41.45 27.85 -22.11
C GLU A 271 -39.91 27.85 -22.17
N SER A 272 -39.27 28.88 -21.61
CA SER A 272 -37.81 29.03 -21.55
C SER A 272 -37.12 27.98 -20.67
N TYR A 273 -37.86 27.24 -19.84
CA TYR A 273 -37.33 26.16 -18.99
C TYR A 273 -37.58 24.74 -19.54
N LEU A 274 -38.46 24.58 -20.54
CA LEU A 274 -39.00 23.27 -20.96
C LEU A 274 -37.93 22.25 -21.38
N GLN A 275 -36.80 22.69 -21.95
CA GLN A 275 -35.70 21.82 -22.35
C GLN A 275 -35.08 21.05 -21.17
N GLU A 276 -35.01 21.67 -20.00
CA GLU A 276 -34.44 21.06 -18.79
C GLU A 276 -35.50 20.66 -17.76
N PHE A 277 -36.72 21.18 -17.87
CA PHE A 277 -37.86 20.94 -16.98
C PHE A 277 -39.10 20.60 -17.83
N PRO A 278 -39.17 19.37 -18.38
CA PRO A 278 -40.19 19.00 -19.35
C PRO A 278 -41.52 18.68 -18.64
N GLU A 279 -42.65 18.82 -19.36
CA GLU A 279 -43.98 18.83 -18.74
C GLU A 279 -44.40 17.49 -18.12
N GLU A 280 -43.85 16.37 -18.58
CA GLU A 280 -44.15 15.04 -18.03
C GLU A 280 -43.71 14.91 -16.56
N LEU A 281 -42.75 15.74 -16.12
CA LEU A 281 -42.25 15.77 -14.74
C LEU A 281 -42.89 16.87 -13.87
N LYS A 282 -43.83 17.66 -14.42
CA LYS A 282 -44.51 18.78 -13.74
C LYS A 282 -45.06 18.41 -12.36
N ASN A 283 -45.72 17.26 -12.26
CA ASN A 283 -46.39 16.81 -11.03
C ASN A 283 -45.44 16.48 -9.87
N HIS A 284 -44.11 16.43 -10.09
CA HIS A 284 -43.13 16.13 -9.05
C HIS A 284 -42.69 17.37 -8.25
N GLY A 285 -42.89 18.58 -8.82
CA GLY A 285 -42.51 19.87 -8.25
C GLY A 285 -41.00 20.02 -8.06
N ALA A 286 -40.29 20.54 -9.06
CA ALA A 286 -38.83 20.58 -9.09
C ALA A 286 -38.17 21.58 -8.11
N TYR A 287 -38.89 22.63 -7.69
CA TYR A 287 -38.42 23.72 -6.81
C TYR A 287 -37.19 24.48 -7.36
N LEU A 288 -37.15 24.80 -8.65
CA LEU A 288 -36.11 25.64 -9.23
C LEU A 288 -36.09 27.03 -8.55
N GLY A 289 -34.88 27.49 -8.21
CA GLY A 289 -34.69 28.71 -7.41
C GLY A 289 -34.82 28.46 -5.91
N TYR A 290 -34.71 27.20 -5.45
CA TYR A 290 -34.50 26.93 -4.02
C TYR A 290 -33.22 27.58 -3.52
N THR A 291 -32.18 27.53 -4.35
CA THR A 291 -30.96 28.33 -4.25
C THR A 291 -30.77 29.14 -5.51
N VAL A 292 -30.13 30.31 -5.37
CA VAL A 292 -29.62 31.12 -6.49
C VAL A 292 -28.22 31.62 -6.13
N SER A 293 -27.31 31.61 -7.09
CA SER A 293 -25.94 32.10 -6.96
C SER A 293 -25.42 32.56 -8.34
N SER A 294 -24.14 32.90 -8.46
CA SER A 294 -23.49 33.23 -9.73
C SER A 294 -22.05 32.79 -9.76
N VAL A 295 -21.58 32.36 -10.93
CA VAL A 295 -20.16 32.09 -11.21
C VAL A 295 -19.62 33.11 -12.21
N VAL A 296 -18.32 33.40 -12.13
CA VAL A 296 -17.61 34.21 -13.13
C VAL A 296 -16.81 33.25 -14.03
N SER A 297 -17.01 33.36 -15.33
CA SER A 297 -16.30 32.56 -16.34
C SER A 297 -14.92 33.13 -16.67
N THR A 298 -14.07 32.35 -17.35
CA THR A 298 -12.76 32.80 -17.87
C THR A 298 -12.82 34.08 -18.72
N LYS A 299 -13.97 34.34 -19.37
CA LYS A 299 -14.24 35.57 -20.14
C LYS A 299 -14.65 36.78 -19.28
N HIS A 300 -14.66 36.62 -17.97
CA HIS A 300 -15.21 37.57 -16.99
C HIS A 300 -16.71 37.85 -17.20
N GLU A 301 -17.42 36.96 -17.92
CA GLU A 301 -18.88 36.98 -18.03
C GLU A 301 -19.49 36.28 -16.81
N ARG A 302 -20.44 36.95 -16.16
CA ARG A 302 -21.16 36.43 -14.98
C ARG A 302 -22.34 35.55 -15.41
N ILE A 303 -22.32 34.29 -15.01
CA ILE A 303 -23.35 33.27 -15.31
C ILE A 303 -24.13 32.99 -14.02
N TYR A 304 -25.46 32.87 -14.13
CA TYR A 304 -26.32 32.62 -12.97
C TYR A 304 -26.47 31.12 -12.73
N VAL A 305 -26.54 30.72 -11.46
CA VAL A 305 -26.69 29.33 -11.04
C VAL A 305 -27.94 29.20 -10.19
N ALA A 306 -28.72 28.16 -10.40
CA ALA A 306 -29.90 27.89 -9.58
C ALA A 306 -30.12 26.39 -9.34
N GLY A 307 -30.49 26.06 -8.11
CA GLY A 307 -30.81 24.70 -7.70
C GLY A 307 -32.30 24.39 -7.76
N ALA A 308 -32.60 23.13 -8.08
CA ALA A 308 -33.91 22.51 -8.14
C ALA A 308 -33.86 21.16 -7.40
N PRO A 309 -33.79 21.14 -6.05
CA PRO A 309 -33.43 19.96 -5.26
C PRO A 309 -34.48 18.85 -5.27
N ARG A 310 -35.68 19.10 -5.80
CA ARG A 310 -36.72 18.09 -5.99
C ARG A 310 -36.87 17.58 -7.43
N PHE A 311 -36.12 18.13 -8.39
CA PHE A 311 -36.18 17.69 -9.79
C PHE A 311 -35.94 16.18 -9.90
N ASN A 312 -36.88 15.45 -10.50
CA ASN A 312 -36.85 13.99 -10.63
C ASN A 312 -36.58 13.24 -9.30
N HIS A 313 -36.92 13.87 -8.17
CA HIS A 313 -36.58 13.46 -6.80
C HIS A 313 -35.09 13.28 -6.47
N THR A 314 -34.16 13.40 -7.42
CA THR A 314 -32.70 13.32 -7.17
C THR A 314 -32.04 14.69 -7.05
N GLY A 315 -32.63 15.73 -7.64
CA GLY A 315 -32.13 17.09 -7.66
C GLY A 315 -31.40 17.47 -8.97
N LYS A 316 -31.39 18.77 -9.29
CA LYS A 316 -30.68 19.35 -10.44
C LYS A 316 -30.14 20.73 -10.09
N VAL A 317 -29.03 21.13 -10.71
CA VAL A 317 -28.53 22.51 -10.75
C VAL A 317 -28.39 22.94 -12.21
N ILE A 318 -28.77 24.17 -12.55
CA ILE A 318 -28.58 24.75 -13.89
C ILE A 318 -27.69 26.00 -13.84
N LEU A 319 -26.89 26.19 -14.88
CA LEU A 319 -26.09 27.38 -15.15
C LEU A 319 -26.65 28.08 -16.39
N PHE A 320 -27.00 29.36 -16.31
CA PHE A 320 -27.78 30.06 -17.34
C PHE A 320 -27.57 31.57 -17.33
N ASN A 321 -27.88 32.21 -18.46
CA ASN A 321 -27.99 33.67 -18.59
C ASN A 321 -29.45 34.07 -18.82
N MET A 322 -29.86 35.23 -18.31
CA MET A 322 -31.20 35.81 -18.50
C MET A 322 -31.16 36.97 -19.48
N HIS A 323 -32.11 37.02 -20.41
CA HIS A 323 -32.22 38.05 -21.43
C HIS A 323 -33.37 39.03 -21.11
N SER A 324 -33.21 40.30 -21.49
CA SER A 324 -34.21 41.34 -21.24
C SER A 324 -35.55 41.10 -21.95
N ASN A 325 -35.56 40.28 -23.01
CA ASN A 325 -36.76 39.82 -23.73
C ASN A 325 -37.56 38.73 -22.99
N ARG A 326 -37.28 38.46 -21.71
CA ARG A 326 -37.91 37.42 -20.87
C ARG A 326 -37.61 35.98 -21.32
N ASN A 327 -36.56 35.77 -22.12
CA ASN A 327 -36.02 34.44 -22.38
C ASN A 327 -34.77 34.17 -21.52
N LEU A 328 -34.33 32.91 -21.46
CA LEU A 328 -33.07 32.51 -20.83
C LEU A 328 -32.32 31.52 -21.73
N THR A 329 -31.01 31.40 -21.52
CA THR A 329 -30.15 30.43 -22.22
C THR A 329 -29.39 29.61 -21.17
N ILE A 330 -29.67 28.30 -21.12
CA ILE A 330 -28.98 27.36 -20.23
C ILE A 330 -27.69 26.88 -20.91
N HIS A 331 -26.57 27.01 -20.21
CA HIS A 331 -25.24 26.60 -20.68
C HIS A 331 -24.88 25.19 -20.22
N GLN A 332 -25.28 24.83 -18.99
CA GLN A 332 -24.97 23.53 -18.38
C GLN A 332 -26.05 23.13 -17.37
N ALA A 333 -26.30 21.82 -17.26
CA ALA A 333 -27.15 21.24 -16.22
C ALA A 333 -26.41 20.09 -15.51
N LEU A 334 -26.33 20.16 -14.18
CA LEU A 334 -25.75 19.15 -13.30
C LEU A 334 -26.88 18.38 -12.61
N LYS A 335 -26.77 17.05 -12.49
CA LYS A 335 -27.85 16.19 -11.97
C LYS A 335 -27.39 15.46 -10.71
N GLY A 336 -28.27 15.41 -9.71
CA GLY A 336 -28.05 14.63 -8.49
C GLY A 336 -28.18 13.13 -8.76
N GLU A 337 -27.34 12.34 -8.09
CA GLU A 337 -27.21 10.89 -8.31
C GLU A 337 -28.25 10.07 -7.54
N GLN A 338 -28.65 10.53 -6.35
CA GLN A 338 -29.43 9.75 -5.39
C GLN A 338 -30.79 10.40 -5.10
N ILE A 339 -31.84 9.59 -5.12
CA ILE A 339 -33.21 10.00 -4.75
C ILE A 339 -33.28 10.45 -3.29
N GLY A 340 -33.99 11.54 -3.02
CA GLY A 340 -34.15 12.12 -1.68
C GLY A 340 -32.94 12.90 -1.17
N SER A 341 -31.78 12.85 -1.83
CA SER A 341 -30.54 13.49 -1.36
C SER A 341 -30.58 15.03 -1.28
N TYR A 342 -31.58 15.64 -1.93
CA TYR A 342 -31.81 17.08 -1.96
C TYR A 342 -30.67 17.87 -2.62
N TYR A 343 -30.00 17.27 -3.61
CA TYR A 343 -28.89 17.86 -4.38
C TYR A 343 -29.28 19.19 -5.04
N GLY A 344 -28.51 20.25 -4.78
CA GLY A 344 -28.79 21.61 -5.25
C GLY A 344 -29.57 22.48 -4.25
N SER A 345 -29.80 21.98 -3.02
CA SER A 345 -30.42 22.76 -1.94
C SER A 345 -29.48 23.73 -1.25
N GLU A 346 -28.16 23.59 -1.47
CA GLU A 346 -27.14 24.59 -1.16
C GLU A 346 -26.15 24.67 -2.33
N ILE A 347 -25.72 25.88 -2.71
CA ILE A 347 -24.79 26.12 -3.83
C ILE A 347 -23.84 27.26 -3.47
N SER A 348 -22.54 27.01 -3.60
CA SER A 348 -21.50 28.02 -3.34
C SER A 348 -20.49 28.08 -4.48
N SER A 349 -20.06 29.28 -4.83
CA SER A 349 -19.05 29.57 -5.85
C SER A 349 -17.78 30.06 -5.15
N LEU A 350 -16.65 29.42 -5.40
CA LEU A 350 -15.36 29.80 -4.85
C LEU A 350 -14.38 30.09 -6.00
N ASP A 351 -13.88 31.32 -5.99
CA ASP A 351 -12.63 31.75 -6.61
C ASP A 351 -11.54 31.41 -5.58
N VAL A 352 -10.69 30.42 -5.87
CA VAL A 352 -9.71 29.90 -4.90
C VAL A 352 -8.43 30.72 -4.95
N ASN A 353 -7.97 31.07 -6.15
CA ASN A 353 -6.68 31.74 -6.36
C ASN A 353 -6.74 33.29 -6.26
N GLY A 354 -7.96 33.86 -6.17
CA GLY A 354 -8.19 35.31 -6.08
C GLY A 354 -8.08 36.06 -7.41
N ASP A 355 -8.12 35.39 -8.56
CA ASP A 355 -7.95 36.01 -9.88
C ASP A 355 -9.21 36.66 -10.46
N GLY A 356 -10.38 36.45 -9.83
CA GLY A 356 -11.68 36.97 -10.23
C GLY A 356 -12.54 35.98 -11.03
N VAL A 357 -12.02 34.80 -11.37
CA VAL A 357 -12.74 33.69 -12.03
C VAL A 357 -13.19 32.67 -10.98
N THR A 358 -14.33 32.02 -11.20
CA THR A 358 -14.78 30.96 -10.29
C THR A 358 -14.14 29.61 -10.66
N ASP A 359 -13.10 29.23 -9.94
CA ASP A 359 -12.44 27.93 -10.05
C ASP A 359 -13.36 26.76 -9.69
N VAL A 360 -14.13 26.90 -8.60
CA VAL A 360 -14.86 25.80 -7.97
C VAL A 360 -16.33 26.16 -7.77
N LEU A 361 -17.21 25.25 -8.21
CA LEU A 361 -18.63 25.24 -7.89
C LEU A 361 -18.93 24.08 -6.94
N LEU A 362 -19.50 24.39 -5.78
CA LEU A 362 -19.89 23.42 -4.77
C LEU A 362 -21.41 23.24 -4.76
N VAL A 363 -21.86 22.00 -4.64
CA VAL A 363 -23.29 21.67 -4.59
C VAL A 363 -23.57 20.74 -3.40
N GLY A 364 -24.39 21.23 -2.47
CA GLY A 364 -24.86 20.49 -1.31
C GLY A 364 -25.97 19.50 -1.64
N ALA A 365 -25.88 18.32 -1.05
CA ALA A 365 -26.89 17.28 -0.99
C ALA A 365 -27.03 16.82 0.49
N PRO A 366 -27.57 17.67 1.39
CA PRO A 366 -27.54 17.43 2.83
C PRO A 366 -28.35 16.22 3.30
N MET A 367 -29.27 15.71 2.49
CA MET A 367 -30.05 14.50 2.80
C MET A 367 -29.46 13.24 2.14
N PHE A 368 -28.24 13.32 1.57
CA PHE A 368 -27.58 12.17 0.97
C PHE A 368 -27.39 11.03 1.98
N PHE A 369 -27.93 9.87 1.62
CA PHE A 369 -28.00 8.69 2.47
C PHE A 369 -26.81 7.75 2.16
N SER A 370 -26.06 7.37 3.19
CA SER A 370 -24.93 6.44 3.07
C SER A 370 -24.86 5.55 4.29
N GLU A 371 -24.51 4.27 4.11
CA GLU A 371 -24.28 3.31 5.21
C GLU A 371 -25.47 3.21 6.21
N GLY A 372 -26.69 3.46 5.74
CA GLY A 372 -27.91 3.41 6.54
C GLY A 372 -28.30 4.72 7.24
N ARG A 373 -27.68 5.88 6.92
CA ARG A 373 -27.85 7.16 7.65
C ARG A 373 -27.90 8.39 6.71
N GLU A 374 -28.61 9.45 7.12
CA GLU A 374 -28.67 10.75 6.41
C GLU A 374 -27.40 11.58 6.62
N ARG A 375 -26.29 11.13 6.05
CA ARG A 375 -24.97 11.74 6.27
C ARG A 375 -24.82 13.12 5.62
N GLY A 376 -25.46 13.32 4.47
CA GLY A 376 -25.21 14.48 3.63
C GLY A 376 -23.91 14.33 2.81
N ARG A 377 -23.76 15.19 1.79
CA ARG A 377 -22.60 15.21 0.89
C ARG A 377 -22.47 16.59 0.25
N VAL A 378 -21.24 17.07 0.06
CA VAL A 378 -20.95 18.24 -0.78
C VAL A 378 -20.16 17.78 -1.99
N TYR A 379 -20.72 17.98 -3.18
CA TYR A 379 -20.09 17.71 -4.46
C TYR A 379 -19.21 18.89 -4.88
N VAL A 380 -18.03 18.60 -5.42
CA VAL A 380 -17.05 19.58 -5.90
C VAL A 380 -16.97 19.50 -7.42
N TYR A 381 -17.17 20.62 -8.10
CA TYR A 381 -16.96 20.75 -9.55
C TYR A 381 -15.88 21.80 -9.81
N THR A 382 -14.88 21.46 -10.61
CA THR A 382 -13.80 22.38 -11.02
C THR A 382 -14.05 22.89 -12.43
N LEU A 383 -13.73 24.15 -12.69
CA LEU A 383 -13.83 24.76 -14.01
C LEU A 383 -12.80 24.14 -14.96
N HIS A 384 -13.24 23.71 -16.14
CA HIS A 384 -12.36 23.26 -17.22
C HIS A 384 -12.81 23.87 -18.54
N GLY A 385 -12.08 24.89 -18.99
CA GLY A 385 -12.49 25.75 -20.11
C GLY A 385 -13.66 26.65 -19.71
N ASN A 386 -14.88 26.26 -20.10
CA ASN A 386 -16.13 26.99 -19.79
C ASN A 386 -17.20 26.10 -19.13
N LEU A 387 -16.84 24.90 -18.67
CA LEU A 387 -17.77 23.94 -18.07
C LEU A 387 -17.24 23.48 -16.71
N PHE A 388 -18.15 23.28 -15.76
CA PHE A 388 -17.85 22.75 -14.44
C PHE A 388 -17.88 21.21 -14.48
N VAL A 389 -16.74 20.57 -14.23
CA VAL A 389 -16.54 19.12 -14.34
C VAL A 389 -16.46 18.50 -12.94
N PRO A 390 -17.13 17.37 -12.65
CA PRO A 390 -17.11 16.77 -11.32
C PRO A 390 -15.69 16.34 -10.90
N SER A 391 -15.23 16.88 -9.77
CA SER A 391 -13.95 16.56 -9.13
C SER A 391 -14.13 15.69 -7.86
N GLY A 392 -15.34 15.16 -7.63
CA GLY A 392 -15.66 14.29 -6.50
C GLY A 392 -16.46 15.02 -5.41
N ALA A 393 -16.17 14.73 -4.16
CA ALA A 393 -16.88 15.28 -3.00
C ALA A 393 -15.93 15.55 -1.83
N LEU A 394 -16.35 16.45 -0.93
CA LEU A 394 -15.67 16.70 0.34
C LEU A 394 -15.88 15.52 1.31
N VAL A 395 -14.91 15.32 2.19
CA VAL A 395 -14.86 14.23 3.17
C VAL A 395 -15.10 14.78 4.57
N ASP A 396 -16.22 14.38 5.17
CA ASP A 396 -16.64 14.63 6.56
C ASP A 396 -16.18 13.52 7.51
N LEU A 397 -16.43 13.70 8.82
CA LEU A 397 -16.03 12.73 9.84
C LEU A 397 -17.00 11.52 9.91
N GLN A 398 -16.48 10.34 9.54
CA GLN A 398 -17.27 9.10 9.35
C GLN A 398 -18.03 8.56 10.57
N SER A 399 -17.80 9.08 11.78
CA SER A 399 -18.34 8.48 13.02
C SER A 399 -19.81 8.80 13.31
N TYR A 400 -20.37 9.87 12.73
CA TYR A 400 -21.64 10.43 13.19
C TYR A 400 -22.86 9.96 12.40
N GLN A 401 -24.05 10.16 12.98
CA GLN A 401 -25.34 9.78 12.39
C GLN A 401 -26.13 11.02 12.01
N ASN A 402 -26.80 10.97 10.85
CA ASN A 402 -27.78 11.96 10.41
C ASN A 402 -27.29 13.42 10.42
N SER A 403 -25.98 13.66 10.24
CA SER A 403 -25.32 14.96 10.43
C SER A 403 -25.77 16.06 9.47
N ARG A 404 -26.31 15.68 8.30
CA ARG A 404 -26.67 16.56 7.19
C ARG A 404 -25.55 17.51 6.76
N PHE A 405 -24.35 16.94 6.60
CA PHE A 405 -23.18 17.65 6.09
C PHE A 405 -23.47 18.27 4.72
N GLY A 406 -23.16 19.57 4.57
CA GLY A 406 -23.53 20.34 3.38
C GLY A 406 -24.88 21.03 3.47
N SER A 407 -25.44 21.24 4.67
CA SER A 407 -26.67 22.05 4.84
C SER A 407 -26.43 23.54 4.65
N CYS A 408 -25.20 23.99 4.84
CA CYS A 408 -24.74 25.33 4.49
C CYS A 408 -23.29 25.25 3.99
N ILE A 409 -22.93 26.05 2.99
CA ILE A 409 -21.59 26.08 2.36
C ILE A 409 -21.18 27.54 2.15
N ALA A 410 -20.32 28.06 3.03
CA ALA A 410 -19.76 29.40 2.93
C ALA A 410 -18.38 29.40 2.27
N ALA A 411 -18.26 30.07 1.13
CA ALA A 411 -16.99 30.54 0.60
C ALA A 411 -16.51 31.70 1.48
N VAL A 412 -15.27 31.62 1.97
CA VAL A 412 -14.68 32.61 2.87
C VAL A 412 -13.31 33.04 2.34
N PRO A 413 -12.85 34.28 2.59
CA PRO A 413 -11.47 34.65 2.33
C PRO A 413 -10.50 33.75 3.09
N ASP A 414 -9.29 33.67 2.58
CA ASP A 414 -8.10 33.04 3.17
C ASP A 414 -8.05 33.13 4.72
N LEU A 415 -8.26 32.00 5.41
CA LEU A 415 -8.22 31.90 6.87
C LEU A 415 -6.80 31.59 7.38
N ASN A 416 -6.04 30.76 6.67
CA ASN A 416 -4.70 30.34 7.05
C ASN A 416 -3.57 31.29 6.56
N GLN A 417 -3.93 32.34 5.83
CA GLN A 417 -3.06 33.39 5.28
C GLN A 417 -2.07 32.88 4.22
N ASP A 418 -2.43 31.84 3.45
CA ASP A 418 -1.57 31.24 2.41
C ASP A 418 -1.79 31.78 0.98
N SER A 419 -2.66 32.79 0.84
CA SER A 419 -3.14 33.41 -0.40
C SER A 419 -4.17 32.62 -1.21
N TYR A 420 -4.76 31.55 -0.68
CA TYR A 420 -5.92 30.88 -1.28
C TYR A 420 -7.18 31.08 -0.44
N ASN A 421 -8.34 31.28 -1.09
CA ASN A 421 -9.61 31.39 -0.40
C ASN A 421 -10.14 30.02 0.05
N ASP A 422 -10.81 30.03 1.20
CA ASP A 422 -11.18 28.83 1.95
C ASP A 422 -12.68 28.53 1.91
N LEU A 423 -13.05 27.39 2.51
CA LEU A 423 -14.43 26.93 2.58
C LEU A 423 -14.83 26.46 3.97
N VAL A 424 -15.99 26.91 4.45
CA VAL A 424 -16.62 26.40 5.67
C VAL A 424 -17.94 25.71 5.35
N VAL A 425 -18.11 24.49 5.85
CA VAL A 425 -19.31 23.66 5.61
C VAL A 425 -20.00 23.30 6.93
N GLY A 426 -21.32 23.48 6.97
CA GLY A 426 -22.17 23.16 8.11
C GLY A 426 -22.71 21.73 8.12
N ALA A 427 -22.73 21.13 9.31
CA ALA A 427 -23.36 19.85 9.64
C ALA A 427 -24.25 20.02 10.90
N PRO A 428 -25.39 20.71 10.79
CA PRO A 428 -26.17 21.17 11.96
C PRO A 428 -26.84 20.05 12.76
N LEU A 429 -26.95 18.84 12.22
CA LEU A 429 -27.58 17.72 12.93
C LEU A 429 -26.57 16.77 13.59
N GLU A 430 -25.27 17.06 13.45
CA GLU A 430 -24.20 16.29 14.10
C GLU A 430 -24.22 16.44 15.63
N ASP A 431 -23.50 15.58 16.37
CA ASP A 431 -23.44 15.57 17.84
C ASP A 431 -24.83 15.62 18.53
N GLU A 432 -25.74 14.75 18.11
CA GLU A 432 -27.14 14.68 18.62
C GLU A 432 -27.89 16.02 18.47
N HIS A 433 -27.89 16.57 17.25
CA HIS A 433 -28.50 17.86 16.90
C HIS A 433 -27.84 19.12 17.52
N GLN A 434 -26.69 18.99 18.19
CA GLN A 434 -25.90 20.16 18.63
C GLN A 434 -25.31 20.91 17.43
N GLY A 435 -24.76 20.16 16.47
CA GLY A 435 -24.20 20.66 15.22
C GLY A 435 -22.69 20.93 15.25
N ALA A 436 -22.09 20.93 14.07
CA ALA A 436 -20.67 21.20 13.86
C ALA A 436 -20.43 21.98 12.56
N ILE A 437 -19.27 22.62 12.45
CA ILE A 437 -18.74 23.18 11.20
C ILE A 437 -17.37 22.58 10.87
N TYR A 438 -17.05 22.57 9.58
CA TYR A 438 -15.82 22.02 9.01
C TYR A 438 -15.15 23.06 8.13
N VAL A 439 -13.86 23.31 8.37
CA VAL A 439 -13.01 24.20 7.56
C VAL A 439 -12.19 23.35 6.58
N PHE A 440 -12.27 23.66 5.30
CA PHE A 440 -11.49 23.06 4.21
C PHE A 440 -10.63 24.15 3.57
N LEU A 441 -9.34 23.88 3.38
CA LEU A 441 -8.42 24.87 2.84
C LEU A 441 -8.43 24.88 1.31
N GLY A 442 -8.25 26.07 0.74
CA GLY A 442 -7.92 26.27 -0.66
C GLY A 442 -6.55 25.68 -1.02
N PHE A 443 -6.35 25.36 -2.30
CA PHE A 443 -5.04 25.00 -2.85
C PHE A 443 -5.05 25.14 -4.38
N GLN A 444 -4.27 26.09 -4.91
CA GLN A 444 -4.19 26.36 -6.36
C GLN A 444 -5.59 26.72 -6.93
N GLU A 445 -6.08 25.99 -7.92
CA GLU A 445 -7.41 26.16 -8.54
C GLU A 445 -8.44 25.17 -7.96
N THR A 446 -8.25 24.68 -6.72
CA THR A 446 -9.13 23.66 -6.12
C THR A 446 -9.15 23.69 -4.58
N ILE A 447 -9.95 22.80 -3.97
CA ILE A 447 -10.10 22.71 -2.50
C ILE A 447 -9.55 21.37 -2.01
N LEU A 448 -8.84 21.37 -0.88
CA LEU A 448 -8.42 20.15 -0.20
C LEU A 448 -9.65 19.38 0.31
N LYS A 449 -9.90 18.19 -0.23
CA LYS A 449 -11.13 17.41 0.02
C LYS A 449 -11.30 16.92 1.45
N LYS A 450 -10.25 16.96 2.26
CA LYS A 450 -10.28 16.59 3.69
C LYS A 450 -10.26 17.87 4.51
N TYR A 451 -11.19 18.01 5.44
CA TYR A 451 -11.22 19.17 6.34
C TYR A 451 -9.92 19.29 7.13
N LYS A 452 -9.51 20.53 7.39
CA LYS A 452 -8.35 20.85 8.23
C LYS A 452 -8.74 21.00 9.69
N GLN A 453 -9.89 21.63 9.96
CA GLN A 453 -10.44 21.82 11.29
C GLN A 453 -11.93 21.43 11.33
N ARG A 454 -12.37 20.86 12.44
CA ARG A 454 -13.78 20.65 12.78
C ARG A 454 -14.02 21.36 14.11
N ILE A 455 -15.12 22.09 14.22
CA ILE A 455 -15.50 22.83 15.43
C ILE A 455 -16.89 22.34 15.82
N ALA A 456 -17.01 21.64 16.96
CA ALA A 456 -18.29 21.19 17.50
C ALA A 456 -18.93 22.32 18.33
N ALA A 457 -20.26 22.38 18.35
CA ALA A 457 -20.95 23.29 19.26
C ALA A 457 -20.65 22.97 20.75
N ALA A 458 -20.48 21.67 21.07
CA ALA A 458 -20.17 21.17 22.41
C ALA A 458 -18.82 21.67 22.96
N ASP A 459 -17.85 21.95 22.08
CA ASP A 459 -16.53 22.49 22.46
C ASP A 459 -16.58 24.00 22.78
N LEU A 460 -17.63 24.69 22.31
CA LEU A 460 -17.80 26.15 22.43
C LEU A 460 -18.68 26.53 23.63
N ALA A 461 -19.90 25.98 23.70
CA ALA A 461 -20.84 26.29 24.77
C ALA A 461 -21.94 25.22 24.91
N PRO A 462 -22.34 24.86 26.14
CA PRO A 462 -23.44 23.92 26.36
C PRO A 462 -24.78 24.52 25.91
N GLY A 463 -25.64 23.70 25.30
CA GLY A 463 -27.01 24.07 24.93
C GLY A 463 -27.17 24.71 23.55
N LEU A 464 -26.09 24.86 22.78
CA LEU A 464 -26.20 25.15 21.35
C LEU A 464 -26.84 23.97 20.61
N MET A 465 -27.77 24.26 19.69
CA MET A 465 -28.38 23.27 18.79
C MET A 465 -28.39 23.79 17.36
N TYR A 466 -28.37 22.90 16.37
CA TYR A 466 -28.33 23.25 14.94
C TYR A 466 -27.20 24.24 14.58
N PHE A 467 -26.08 24.19 15.30
CA PHE A 467 -24.90 25.01 15.02
C PHE A 467 -24.33 24.68 13.63
N GLY A 468 -24.10 25.71 12.81
CA GLY A 468 -23.73 25.53 11.40
C GLY A 468 -24.93 25.42 10.45
N CYS A 469 -26.15 25.75 10.90
CA CYS A 469 -27.33 25.83 10.02
C CYS A 469 -27.27 27.00 9.03
N SER A 470 -26.48 28.03 9.33
CA SER A 470 -26.10 29.11 8.43
C SER A 470 -24.70 29.61 8.80
N ILE A 471 -23.91 30.03 7.81
CA ILE A 471 -22.52 30.45 7.99
C ILE A 471 -22.26 31.64 7.07
N HIS A 472 -21.51 32.64 7.55
CA HIS A 472 -21.01 33.74 6.75
C HIS A 472 -19.62 34.16 7.26
N GLY A 473 -18.65 34.29 6.37
CA GLY A 473 -17.30 34.74 6.70
C GLY A 473 -16.70 35.57 5.59
N GLN A 474 -16.89 36.88 5.65
CA GLN A 474 -16.45 37.87 4.64
C GLN A 474 -16.10 39.23 5.29
N LEU A 475 -16.19 39.31 6.61
CA LEU A 475 -16.01 40.54 7.38
C LEU A 475 -15.02 40.27 8.51
N ASP A 476 -14.12 41.23 8.70
CA ASP A 476 -13.44 41.47 9.96
C ASP A 476 -14.45 42.14 10.92
N LEU A 477 -14.72 41.54 12.08
CA LEU A 477 -15.67 42.05 13.09
C LEU A 477 -14.98 42.52 14.37
N ASN A 478 -13.69 42.23 14.56
CA ASN A 478 -12.89 42.64 15.71
C ASN A 478 -11.86 43.77 15.38
N GLU A 479 -11.74 44.13 14.10
CA GLU A 479 -10.83 45.11 13.50
C GLU A 479 -9.32 44.72 13.59
N ASP A 480 -9.00 43.42 13.59
CA ASP A 480 -7.61 42.89 13.65
C ASP A 480 -6.96 42.62 12.28
N GLY A 481 -7.69 42.84 11.18
CA GLY A 481 -7.23 42.65 9.81
C GLY A 481 -7.34 41.22 9.27
N LEU A 482 -7.97 40.30 9.99
CA LEU A 482 -8.29 38.95 9.54
C LEU A 482 -9.81 38.78 9.35
N VAL A 483 -10.24 37.71 8.68
CA VAL A 483 -11.67 37.44 8.45
C VAL A 483 -12.28 36.60 9.58
N ASP A 484 -13.49 36.99 10.01
CA ASP A 484 -14.23 36.31 11.07
C ASP A 484 -15.38 35.46 10.52
N LEU A 485 -15.77 34.43 11.27
CA LEU A 485 -16.91 33.57 10.95
C LEU A 485 -18.10 33.87 11.87
N ALA A 486 -19.24 34.20 11.27
CA ALA A 486 -20.54 34.24 11.94
C ALA A 486 -21.32 32.95 11.63
N VAL A 487 -21.73 32.23 12.69
CA VAL A 487 -22.32 30.90 12.61
C VAL A 487 -23.68 30.87 13.32
N GLY A 488 -24.72 30.48 12.58
CA GLY A 488 -26.08 30.34 13.10
C GLY A 488 -26.26 29.07 13.94
N SER A 489 -27.06 29.20 14.99
CA SER A 489 -27.53 28.15 15.89
C SER A 489 -28.99 28.44 16.28
N LEU A 490 -29.72 27.46 16.82
CA LEU A 490 -31.11 27.66 17.20
C LEU A 490 -31.22 28.72 18.32
N GLY A 491 -31.81 29.86 17.99
CA GLY A 491 -31.96 31.00 18.90
C GLY A 491 -30.67 31.76 19.20
N ASN A 492 -29.54 31.43 18.57
CA ASN A 492 -28.22 31.98 18.88
C ASN A 492 -27.43 32.28 17.59
N ALA A 493 -26.50 33.23 17.66
CA ALA A 493 -25.47 33.43 16.65
C ALA A 493 -24.12 33.46 17.36
N VAL A 494 -23.16 32.67 16.87
CA VAL A 494 -21.81 32.56 17.42
C VAL A 494 -20.85 33.25 16.46
N VAL A 495 -19.97 34.11 16.99
CA VAL A 495 -18.88 34.70 16.23
C VAL A 495 -17.59 34.00 16.64
N LEU A 496 -16.82 33.54 15.65
CA LEU A 496 -15.51 32.92 15.82
C LEU A 496 -14.48 33.83 15.16
N TRP A 497 -13.53 34.32 15.95
CA TRP A 497 -12.42 35.12 15.45
C TRP A 497 -11.32 34.22 14.92
N SER A 498 -10.75 34.57 13.77
CA SER A 498 -9.56 33.89 13.26
C SER A 498 -8.31 34.30 14.05
N ARG A 499 -7.17 33.65 13.79
CA ARG A 499 -5.90 33.90 14.49
C ARG A 499 -4.80 34.08 13.47
N SER A 500 -3.86 34.99 13.73
CA SER A 500 -2.72 35.21 12.83
C SER A 500 -1.82 33.99 12.77
N VAL A 501 -1.34 33.65 11.57
CA VAL A 501 -0.48 32.49 11.34
C VAL A 501 0.99 32.93 11.27
N VAL A 502 1.87 32.20 11.95
CA VAL A 502 3.30 32.49 12.04
C VAL A 502 4.16 31.28 11.67
N GLN A 503 5.06 31.47 10.71
CA GLN A 503 6.15 30.55 10.41
C GLN A 503 7.36 30.92 11.28
N VAL A 504 7.93 29.93 11.97
CA VAL A 504 9.15 30.13 12.78
C VAL A 504 10.30 29.41 12.09
N ASN A 505 11.30 30.17 11.68
CA ASN A 505 12.52 29.66 11.06
C ASN A 505 13.62 29.53 12.11
N ALA A 506 13.94 28.30 12.49
CA ALA A 506 15.09 27.98 13.33
C ALA A 506 16.34 27.69 12.48
N SER A 507 17.51 28.16 12.93
CA SER A 507 18.81 27.72 12.43
C SER A 507 19.79 27.47 13.57
N LEU A 508 20.78 26.60 13.33
CA LEU A 508 21.86 26.31 14.27
C LEU A 508 23.21 26.41 13.57
N ARG A 509 24.11 27.24 14.11
CA ARG A 509 25.46 27.46 13.56
C ARG A 509 26.51 27.15 14.64
N PHE A 510 27.66 26.63 14.26
CA PHE A 510 28.72 26.24 15.21
C PHE A 510 30.01 27.04 14.97
N GLU A 511 30.68 27.45 16.05
CA GLU A 511 31.97 28.12 16.02
C GLU A 511 32.93 27.46 17.03
N PRO A 512 34.03 26.81 16.57
CA PRO A 512 34.34 26.50 15.17
C PRO A 512 33.33 25.54 14.52
N SER A 513 33.37 25.41 13.19
CA SER A 513 32.40 24.60 12.42
C SER A 513 32.62 23.08 12.48
N LYS A 514 33.79 22.63 12.96
CA LYS A 514 34.16 21.21 13.13
C LYS A 514 34.76 21.00 14.53
N ILE A 515 34.45 19.89 15.20
CA ILE A 515 35.04 19.52 16.50
C ILE A 515 36.47 19.00 16.27
N ASN A 516 37.48 19.68 16.81
CA ASN A 516 38.85 19.15 16.84
C ASN A 516 39.20 18.60 18.23
N ILE A 517 39.05 17.28 18.41
CA ILE A 517 39.35 16.60 19.69
C ILE A 517 40.83 16.61 20.08
N PHE A 518 41.75 16.90 19.15
CA PHE A 518 43.19 16.94 19.42
C PHE A 518 43.61 18.28 20.03
N THR A 519 42.89 19.36 19.72
CA THR A 519 43.04 20.66 20.38
C THR A 519 42.15 20.70 21.62
N LYS A 520 42.74 20.46 22.79
CA LYS A 520 42.10 20.73 24.09
C LYS A 520 42.35 22.19 24.48
N ASP A 521 41.44 23.06 24.09
CA ASP A 521 41.54 24.51 24.29
C ASP A 521 40.95 24.99 25.64
N CYS A 522 40.23 24.12 26.35
CA CYS A 522 39.62 24.46 27.63
C CYS A 522 39.65 23.32 28.66
N ARG A 523 39.28 23.66 29.89
CA ARG A 523 39.15 22.69 31.00
C ARG A 523 37.74 22.78 31.61
N ARG A 524 37.08 21.63 31.77
CA ARG A 524 35.72 21.48 32.30
C ARG A 524 35.69 20.31 33.27
N ASN A 525 35.13 20.52 34.47
CA ASN A 525 35.08 19.54 35.56
C ASN A 525 36.43 18.84 35.85
N GLY A 526 37.52 19.61 35.79
CA GLY A 526 38.89 19.11 36.02
C GLY A 526 39.52 18.33 34.85
N LYS A 527 38.76 17.97 33.81
CA LYS A 527 39.22 17.31 32.59
C LYS A 527 39.52 18.33 31.48
N GLU A 528 40.46 18.00 30.62
CA GLU A 528 40.71 18.73 29.37
C GLU A 528 39.60 18.43 28.35
N ALA A 529 39.17 19.46 27.63
CA ALA A 529 38.03 19.41 26.72
C ALA A 529 38.26 20.33 25.52
N THR A 530 37.49 20.11 24.45
CA THR A 530 37.40 21.03 23.31
C THR A 530 36.12 21.86 23.49
N CYS A 531 36.25 23.17 23.72
CA CYS A 531 35.13 24.09 23.90
C CYS A 531 34.67 24.69 22.57
N MET A 532 33.35 24.86 22.43
CA MET A 532 32.72 25.35 21.20
C MET A 532 31.49 26.17 21.55
N ARG A 533 31.04 27.00 20.60
CA ARG A 533 29.80 27.78 20.70
C ARG A 533 28.81 27.31 19.64
N ALA A 534 27.58 27.02 20.05
CA ALA A 534 26.45 26.85 19.15
C ALA A 534 25.58 28.11 19.20
N PHE A 535 25.16 28.62 18.05
CA PHE A 535 24.27 29.76 17.92
C PHE A 535 22.91 29.26 17.44
N VAL A 536 21.93 29.23 18.35
CA VAL A 536 20.54 28.92 18.01
C VAL A 536 19.88 30.23 17.62
N CYS A 537 19.46 30.37 16.37
CA CYS A 537 18.82 31.56 15.85
C CYS A 537 17.38 31.24 15.44
N PHE A 538 16.44 32.12 15.79
CA PHE A 538 15.05 32.03 15.39
C PHE A 538 14.61 33.32 14.69
N THR A 539 13.76 33.19 13.67
CA THR A 539 13.10 34.31 12.99
C THR A 539 11.61 34.00 12.88
N ALA A 540 10.74 34.92 13.30
CA ALA A 540 9.30 34.78 13.17
C ALA A 540 8.79 35.54 11.93
N LEU A 541 8.03 34.87 11.06
CA LEU A 541 7.42 35.45 9.87
C LEU A 541 5.91 35.28 9.98
N PHE A 542 5.18 36.37 10.17
CA PHE A 542 3.72 36.37 10.14
C PHE A 542 3.26 36.41 8.68
N LEU A 543 2.28 35.56 8.33
CA LEU A 543 1.78 35.47 6.97
C LEU A 543 0.92 36.69 6.59
N SER A 544 -0.01 37.09 7.48
CA SER A 544 -0.75 38.34 7.31
C SER A 544 0.15 39.58 7.47
N ALA A 545 0.09 40.46 6.47
CA ALA A 545 0.82 41.74 6.45
C ALA A 545 0.45 42.68 7.61
N HIS A 546 -0.73 42.51 8.23
CA HIS A 546 -1.15 43.31 9.39
C HIS A 546 -0.21 43.12 10.60
N PHE A 547 0.37 41.93 10.74
CA PHE A 547 1.17 41.54 11.92
C PHE A 547 2.68 41.73 11.73
N GLN A 548 3.13 42.48 10.72
CA GLN A 548 4.56 42.74 10.45
C GLN A 548 5.30 43.54 11.55
N THR A 549 4.59 44.09 12.53
CA THR A 549 5.17 44.73 13.73
C THR A 549 4.90 43.96 15.03
N ALA A 550 4.23 42.81 14.94
CA ALA A 550 3.89 41.97 16.09
C ALA A 550 5.12 41.21 16.63
N SER A 551 4.94 40.60 17.80
CA SER A 551 5.92 39.71 18.41
C SER A 551 5.28 38.45 18.95
N VAL A 552 5.96 37.31 18.83
CA VAL A 552 5.48 36.01 19.32
C VAL A 552 6.40 35.46 20.42
N GLY A 553 5.80 34.95 21.50
CA GLY A 553 6.51 34.21 22.54
C GLY A 553 6.77 32.77 22.11
N LEU A 554 8.04 32.38 22.05
CA LEU A 554 8.51 31.03 21.72
C LEU A 554 9.20 30.42 22.94
N ARG A 555 8.95 29.13 23.19
CA ARG A 555 9.68 28.33 24.15
C ARG A 555 10.44 27.24 23.40
N TYR A 556 11.73 27.06 23.70
CA TYR A 556 12.54 26.02 23.06
C TYR A 556 13.41 25.24 24.03
N ASN A 557 13.65 23.98 23.66
CA ASN A 557 14.56 23.05 24.32
C ASN A 557 15.73 22.74 23.39
N THR A 558 16.88 22.32 23.95
CA THR A 558 18.02 21.84 23.16
C THR A 558 18.60 20.60 23.83
N THR A 559 18.80 19.54 23.04
CA THR A 559 19.38 18.27 23.49
C THR A 559 20.54 17.86 22.57
N ILE A 560 21.54 17.17 23.13
CA ILE A 560 22.72 16.70 22.40
C ILE A 560 22.75 15.17 22.41
N ASP A 561 23.08 14.56 21.27
CA ASP A 561 23.29 13.10 21.12
C ASP A 561 22.10 12.26 21.65
N GLU A 562 20.86 12.76 21.49
CA GLU A 562 19.57 12.25 22.01
C GLU A 562 19.39 10.71 22.01
N ARG A 563 20.00 10.01 21.04
CA ARG A 563 19.90 8.55 20.86
C ARG A 563 21.05 7.74 21.49
N ARG A 564 21.96 8.37 22.25
CA ARG A 564 23.09 7.71 22.93
C ARG A 564 22.84 7.64 24.44
N TYR A 565 23.26 6.51 25.03
CA TYR A 565 23.25 6.34 26.50
C TYR A 565 24.30 7.22 27.21
N SER A 566 25.36 7.62 26.50
CA SER A 566 26.33 8.62 26.94
C SER A 566 26.59 9.60 25.79
N PRO A 567 26.15 10.86 25.86
CA PRO A 567 26.45 11.86 24.85
C PRO A 567 27.92 12.24 24.89
N ARG A 568 28.46 12.63 23.74
CA ARG A 568 29.90 12.93 23.59
C ARG A 568 30.24 14.40 23.83
N ALA A 569 29.22 15.26 23.80
CA ALA A 569 29.33 16.67 24.11
C ALA A 569 28.29 17.07 25.14
N HIS A 570 28.62 18.07 25.95
CA HIS A 570 27.79 18.57 27.03
C HIS A 570 27.71 20.09 26.97
N LEU A 571 26.51 20.62 27.21
CA LEU A 571 26.25 22.04 27.44
C LEU A 571 26.83 22.46 28.80
N ASP A 572 27.52 23.60 28.85
CA ASP A 572 28.12 24.11 30.09
C ASP A 572 27.07 24.43 31.17
N ASP A 573 25.85 24.79 30.75
CA ASP A 573 24.77 25.37 31.58
C ASP A 573 23.69 24.33 31.98
N GLY A 574 23.93 23.03 31.76
CA GLY A 574 22.92 21.98 32.00
C GLY A 574 23.31 20.52 31.70
N GLY A 575 24.53 20.24 31.24
CA GLY A 575 24.94 18.87 30.90
C GLY A 575 24.37 18.44 29.54
N GLU A 576 23.46 17.48 29.52
CA GLU A 576 23.00 16.84 28.27
C GLU A 576 21.81 17.56 27.61
N ARG A 577 21.08 18.37 28.39
CA ARG A 577 19.90 19.12 27.96
C ARG A 577 19.94 20.54 28.51
N ALA A 578 19.63 21.52 27.67
CA ALA A 578 19.38 22.88 28.14
C ALA A 578 18.07 22.92 28.94
N ALA A 579 18.02 23.74 29.99
CA ALA A 579 16.73 24.13 30.56
C ALA A 579 15.89 24.86 29.48
N PRO A 580 14.55 24.69 29.46
CA PRO A 580 13.68 25.38 28.51
C PRO A 580 13.88 26.90 28.59
N ARG A 581 14.08 27.56 27.44
CA ARG A 581 14.22 29.03 27.37
C ARG A 581 13.02 29.63 26.66
N GLY A 582 12.45 30.68 27.26
CA GLY A 582 11.46 31.56 26.63
C GLY A 582 12.16 32.67 25.83
N LEU A 583 11.57 33.06 24.72
CA LEU A 583 12.12 34.03 23.76
C LEU A 583 10.99 34.83 23.14
N LEU A 584 11.05 36.16 23.20
CA LEU A 584 10.12 37.02 22.47
C LEU A 584 10.72 37.37 21.10
N LEU A 585 10.06 36.97 20.03
CA LEU A 585 10.50 37.15 18.65
C LEU A 585 9.70 38.25 17.94
N PRO A 586 10.29 39.41 17.62
CA PRO A 586 9.71 40.39 16.72
C PRO A 586 9.59 39.83 15.30
N ALA A 587 8.53 40.21 14.59
CA ALA A 587 8.34 39.85 13.19
C ALA A 587 9.54 40.27 12.32
N GLY A 588 10.02 39.36 11.47
CA GLY A 588 11.12 39.59 10.52
C GLY A 588 12.53 39.70 11.11
N GLN A 589 12.69 39.71 12.44
CA GLN A 589 14.00 39.86 13.08
C GLN A 589 14.61 38.50 13.47
N GLU A 590 15.83 38.20 13.02
CA GLU A 590 16.61 37.05 13.51
C GLU A 590 17.13 37.37 14.93
N LEU A 591 16.80 36.51 15.90
CA LEU A 591 17.27 36.60 17.28
C LEU A 591 18.05 35.33 17.63
N CYS A 592 19.33 35.49 17.96
CA CYS A 592 20.25 34.39 18.24
C CYS A 592 20.63 34.30 19.72
N HIS A 593 20.59 33.07 20.27
CA HIS A 593 21.10 32.73 21.59
C HIS A 593 22.36 31.85 21.47
N THR A 594 23.42 32.22 22.19
CA THR A 594 24.67 31.43 22.24
C THR A 594 24.59 30.35 23.32
N LEU A 595 24.82 29.10 22.95
CA LEU A 595 24.94 27.95 23.83
C LEU A 595 26.41 27.47 23.85
N PRO A 596 27.17 27.74 24.93
CA PRO A 596 28.49 27.17 25.10
C PRO A 596 28.39 25.66 25.42
N PHE A 597 29.20 24.86 24.72
CA PHE A 597 29.28 23.42 24.91
C PHE A 597 30.72 22.94 24.83
N HIS A 598 30.99 21.75 25.34
CA HIS A 598 32.32 21.15 25.30
C HIS A 598 32.25 19.67 24.94
N VAL A 599 33.28 19.19 24.25
CA VAL A 599 33.47 17.78 23.88
C VAL A 599 34.58 17.20 24.76
N LEU A 600 34.25 16.14 25.50
CA LEU A 600 35.22 15.37 26.27
C LEU A 600 35.88 14.31 25.38
N ASP A 601 36.98 13.74 25.86
CA ASP A 601 37.70 12.71 25.11
C ASP A 601 36.81 11.48 24.84
N THR A 602 36.67 11.11 23.56
CA THR A 602 35.69 10.13 23.09
C THR A 602 36.29 9.21 22.03
N ALA A 603 35.93 7.92 22.09
CA ALA A 603 36.35 6.93 21.11
C ALA A 603 35.57 7.01 19.78
N ASP A 604 34.40 7.66 19.76
CA ASP A 604 33.57 7.83 18.55
C ASP A 604 33.58 9.29 18.09
N TYR A 605 34.69 9.65 17.45
CA TYR A 605 34.89 10.89 16.68
C TYR A 605 34.65 10.70 15.17
N VAL A 606 34.01 9.59 14.77
CA VAL A 606 33.65 9.32 13.37
C VAL A 606 32.27 9.90 13.07
N LYS A 607 31.27 9.57 13.90
CA LYS A 607 29.91 10.07 13.69
C LYS A 607 29.83 11.53 14.16
N PRO A 608 29.16 12.45 13.46
CA PRO A 608 29.02 13.82 13.94
C PRO A 608 28.21 13.87 15.25
N VAL A 609 28.34 14.94 16.04
CA VAL A 609 27.53 15.17 17.25
C VAL A 609 26.25 15.88 16.82
N THR A 610 25.09 15.28 17.08
CA THR A 610 23.79 15.84 16.66
C THR A 610 23.16 16.65 17.80
N PHE A 611 22.74 17.87 17.47
CA PHE A 611 21.89 18.72 18.29
C PHE A 611 20.45 18.60 17.77
N SER A 612 19.50 18.34 18.67
CA SER A 612 18.06 18.49 18.41
C SER A 612 17.56 19.72 19.16
N ILE A 613 16.90 20.63 18.45
CA ILE A 613 16.19 21.79 18.99
C ILE A 613 14.71 21.54 18.74
N ASP A 614 13.91 21.55 19.80
CA ASP A 614 12.45 21.39 19.73
C ASP A 614 11.81 22.68 20.28
N TYR A 615 10.83 23.25 19.58
CA TYR A 615 10.24 24.53 19.91
C TYR A 615 8.72 24.58 19.76
N GLU A 616 8.09 25.36 20.62
CA GLU A 616 6.65 25.53 20.76
C GLU A 616 6.30 26.99 21.04
N LEU A 617 5.06 27.41 20.78
CA LEU A 617 4.59 28.72 21.24
C LEU A 617 4.46 28.72 22.77
N GLU A 618 4.85 29.82 23.41
CA GLU A 618 4.75 29.96 24.87
C GLU A 618 3.28 29.97 25.35
N HIS A 619 2.38 30.48 24.52
CA HIS A 619 0.94 30.60 24.79
C HIS A 619 0.12 30.04 23.60
N PRO A 620 0.02 28.71 23.42
CA PRO A 620 -0.69 28.14 22.26
C PRO A 620 -2.18 28.47 22.24
N GLU A 621 -2.80 28.68 23.40
CA GLU A 621 -4.21 29.02 23.54
C GLU A 621 -4.54 30.49 23.19
N HIS A 622 -3.56 31.40 23.17
CA HIS A 622 -3.79 32.85 23.03
C HIS A 622 -2.75 33.51 22.12
N GLY A 623 -3.17 34.26 21.10
CA GLY A 623 -2.28 34.94 20.15
C GLY A 623 -2.17 34.20 18.81
N PRO A 624 -1.03 34.25 18.09
CA PRO A 624 -0.90 33.58 16.80
C PRO A 624 -0.94 32.05 16.93
N MET A 625 -1.12 31.36 15.80
CA MET A 625 -0.88 29.92 15.66
C MET A 625 0.33 29.65 14.77
N LEU A 626 1.03 28.54 15.01
CA LEU A 626 2.07 28.07 14.09
C LEU A 626 1.42 27.59 12.79
N ASP A 627 2.08 27.90 11.68
CA ASP A 627 1.70 27.38 10.36
C ASP A 627 1.73 25.84 10.32
N ASP A 628 0.73 25.25 9.68
CA ASP A 628 0.53 23.80 9.70
C ASP A 628 1.51 23.07 8.80
N GLY A 629 2.15 22.04 9.36
CA GLY A 629 3.23 21.34 8.67
C GLY A 629 4.56 22.10 8.64
N TRP A 630 4.61 23.34 9.16
CA TRP A 630 5.89 23.99 9.42
C TRP A 630 6.68 23.22 10.49
N PRO A 631 8.02 23.09 10.37
CA PRO A 631 8.79 22.34 11.35
C PRO A 631 8.68 22.95 12.75
N THR A 632 8.51 22.11 13.78
CA THR A 632 8.63 22.48 15.20
C THR A 632 9.89 21.87 15.85
N SER A 633 10.71 21.18 15.06
CA SER A 633 12.01 20.67 15.47
C SER A 633 13.06 20.86 14.38
N LEU A 634 14.30 21.08 14.80
CA LEU A 634 15.46 21.22 13.94
C LEU A 634 16.56 20.28 14.45
N ARG A 635 17.14 19.49 13.54
CA ARG A 635 18.27 18.60 13.85
C ARG A 635 19.47 19.00 12.98
N VAL A 636 20.53 19.49 13.61
CA VAL A 636 21.79 19.83 12.93
C VAL A 636 22.94 19.14 13.64
N SER A 637 23.91 18.62 12.89
CA SER A 637 25.05 17.91 13.45
C SER A 637 26.34 18.65 13.17
N VAL A 638 27.22 18.72 14.17
CA VAL A 638 28.58 19.24 14.03
C VAL A 638 29.54 18.07 13.82
N PRO A 639 30.27 18.01 12.69
CA PRO A 639 31.21 16.92 12.41
C PRO A 639 32.51 17.09 13.20
N PHE A 640 33.24 15.99 13.36
CA PHE A 640 34.62 16.03 13.83
C PHE A 640 35.56 16.42 12.69
N TRP A 641 36.71 17.01 13.03
CA TRP A 641 37.76 17.33 12.06
C TRP A 641 38.49 16.05 11.62
N ASN A 642 38.58 15.85 10.30
CA ASN A 642 39.11 14.65 9.64
C ASN A 642 40.64 14.67 9.43
N GLY A 643 41.34 15.72 9.87
CA GLY A 643 42.80 15.79 9.81
C GLY A 643 43.38 16.16 8.44
N CYS A 644 42.54 16.64 7.52
CA CYS A 644 42.93 17.04 6.16
C CYS A 644 42.94 18.58 6.04
N ASN A 645 43.41 19.10 4.91
CA ASN A 645 43.48 20.55 4.66
C ASN A 645 42.06 21.16 4.50
N GLU A 646 41.94 22.41 4.04
CA GLU A 646 40.65 23.15 4.09
C GLU A 646 39.49 22.49 3.29
N ASP A 647 39.80 21.56 2.39
CA ASP A 647 38.85 20.77 1.61
C ASP A 647 38.16 19.64 2.41
N GLU A 648 36.97 19.21 1.97
CA GLU A 648 36.22 18.12 2.64
C GLU A 648 36.74 16.71 2.28
N HIS A 649 37.56 16.59 1.24
CA HIS A 649 38.05 15.32 0.71
C HIS A 649 39.55 15.16 0.94
N CYS A 650 39.93 14.08 1.64
CA CYS A 650 41.32 13.68 1.81
C CYS A 650 41.79 12.86 0.61
N VAL A 651 42.94 13.19 0.02
CA VAL A 651 43.51 12.44 -1.13
C VAL A 651 44.73 11.61 -0.69
N PRO A 652 44.58 10.30 -0.44
CA PRO A 652 45.68 9.41 -0.08
C PRO A 652 46.48 8.95 -1.32
N ASP A 653 47.56 8.20 -1.05
CA ASP A 653 48.45 7.57 -2.04
C ASP A 653 48.97 6.26 -1.39
N LEU A 654 48.35 5.10 -1.69
CA LEU A 654 48.47 3.86 -0.92
C LEU A 654 49.32 2.78 -1.61
N VAL A 655 50.60 2.71 -1.25
CA VAL A 655 51.57 1.84 -1.94
C VAL A 655 51.82 0.53 -1.20
N LEU A 656 51.69 -0.60 -1.88
CA LEU A 656 51.86 -1.96 -1.34
C LEU A 656 52.94 -2.76 -2.10
N ASP A 657 54.05 -3.08 -1.41
CA ASP A 657 55.11 -3.98 -1.91
C ASP A 657 55.10 -5.32 -1.17
N ALA A 658 55.49 -6.41 -1.84
CA ALA A 658 55.59 -7.75 -1.22
C ALA A 658 56.62 -8.69 -1.87
N ARG A 659 57.19 -9.58 -1.05
CA ARG A 659 58.17 -10.63 -1.44
C ARG A 659 57.97 -11.92 -0.65
N SER A 660 58.38 -13.05 -1.20
CA SER A 660 58.26 -14.38 -0.59
C SER A 660 59.61 -15.06 -0.36
N ASP A 661 59.68 -16.00 0.59
CA ASP A 661 60.90 -16.72 1.01
C ASP A 661 61.09 -18.11 0.34
N ILE A 662 60.43 -18.37 -0.80
CA ILE A 662 60.55 -19.64 -1.53
C ILE A 662 61.82 -19.68 -2.40
N PRO A 663 62.69 -20.70 -2.27
CA PRO A 663 63.88 -20.87 -3.09
C PRO A 663 63.53 -21.34 -4.51
N SER A 664 64.24 -20.79 -5.51
CA SER A 664 64.19 -21.31 -6.88
C SER A 664 64.75 -22.73 -6.96
N ALA A 665 64.41 -23.48 -8.02
CA ALA A 665 64.97 -24.82 -8.26
C ALA A 665 66.52 -24.83 -8.28
N MET A 666 67.15 -23.72 -8.71
CA MET A 666 68.61 -23.55 -8.71
C MET A 666 69.18 -23.45 -7.28
N GLU A 667 68.48 -22.79 -6.36
CA GLU A 667 68.86 -22.75 -4.94
C GLU A 667 68.64 -24.10 -4.25
N PHE A 668 67.57 -24.82 -4.60
CA PHE A 668 67.33 -26.18 -4.11
C PHE A 668 68.43 -27.15 -4.55
N CYS A 669 68.80 -27.20 -5.84
CA CYS A 669 69.85 -28.11 -6.35
C CYS A 669 71.18 -27.90 -5.60
N ARG A 670 71.58 -26.63 -5.39
CA ARG A 670 72.81 -26.26 -4.65
C ARG A 670 72.80 -26.69 -3.18
N ARG A 671 71.62 -26.80 -2.54
CA ARG A 671 71.49 -27.24 -1.14
C ARG A 671 71.44 -28.77 -1.02
N ALA A 672 70.71 -29.45 -1.90
CA ALA A 672 70.47 -30.88 -1.84
C ALA A 672 71.68 -31.73 -2.29
N LEU A 673 72.39 -31.32 -3.35
CA LEU A 673 73.49 -32.06 -3.95
C LEU A 673 74.85 -31.46 -3.59
N ARG A 674 75.35 -31.75 -2.38
CA ARG A 674 76.68 -31.30 -1.89
C ARG A 674 77.85 -31.91 -2.69
N ARG A 675 78.13 -31.36 -3.88
CA ARG A 675 79.11 -31.78 -4.93
C ARG A 675 78.60 -32.75 -6.00
N GLY A 676 77.35 -32.58 -6.47
CA GLY A 676 76.88 -33.14 -7.74
C GLY A 676 76.84 -32.09 -8.86
N ASP A 677 76.87 -32.52 -10.13
CA ASP A 677 76.67 -31.62 -11.27
C ASP A 677 75.17 -31.33 -11.48
N CYS A 678 74.75 -30.07 -11.37
CA CYS A 678 73.35 -29.64 -11.55
C CYS A 678 72.93 -29.53 -13.03
N SER A 679 73.80 -29.87 -14.00
CA SER A 679 73.52 -29.80 -15.44
C SER A 679 72.27 -30.58 -15.88
N ALA A 680 72.00 -31.74 -15.28
CA ALA A 680 70.80 -32.55 -15.56
C ALA A 680 69.48 -31.87 -15.17
N PHE A 681 69.47 -31.09 -14.08
CA PHE A 681 68.30 -30.29 -13.67
C PHE A 681 68.05 -29.11 -14.62
N SER A 682 69.10 -28.57 -15.24
CA SER A 682 68.99 -27.46 -16.21
C SER A 682 68.38 -27.87 -17.57
N LEU A 683 68.35 -29.16 -17.89
CA LEU A 683 67.78 -29.69 -19.14
C LEU A 683 66.32 -30.15 -18.98
N SER A 684 65.84 -30.27 -17.74
CA SER A 684 64.55 -30.89 -17.40
C SER A 684 63.50 -29.93 -16.83
N PHE A 685 63.89 -28.74 -16.37
CA PHE A 685 62.99 -27.74 -15.80
C PHE A 685 63.33 -26.32 -16.26
N ASP A 686 62.29 -25.47 -16.35
CA ASP A 686 62.44 -24.03 -16.62
C ASP A 686 62.95 -23.30 -15.36
N ALA A 687 63.69 -22.20 -15.54
CA ALA A 687 64.32 -21.45 -14.45
C ALA A 687 63.30 -20.79 -13.49
N SER A 688 62.03 -20.74 -13.91
CA SER A 688 60.85 -20.22 -13.20
C SER A 688 60.22 -21.20 -12.21
N VAL A 689 60.72 -22.43 -12.09
CA VAL A 689 60.17 -23.47 -11.20
C VAL A 689 60.79 -23.39 -9.80
N PHE A 690 59.95 -23.52 -8.79
CA PHE A 690 60.31 -23.53 -7.37
C PHE A 690 60.02 -24.92 -6.78
N VAL A 691 60.92 -25.41 -5.91
CA VAL A 691 60.82 -26.75 -5.32
C VAL A 691 60.50 -26.63 -3.83
N ILE A 692 59.42 -27.29 -3.41
CA ILE A 692 59.03 -27.44 -2.01
C ILE A 692 59.64 -28.73 -1.48
N GLU A 693 60.63 -28.59 -0.59
CA GLU A 693 61.28 -29.69 0.13
C GLU A 693 60.26 -30.43 1.00
N SER A 694 60.41 -31.75 1.16
CA SER A 694 59.49 -32.57 1.98
C SER A 694 59.44 -32.15 3.47
N SER A 695 60.47 -31.43 3.93
CA SER A 695 60.61 -30.88 5.27
C SER A 695 59.89 -29.53 5.48
N ARG A 696 59.62 -28.78 4.40
CA ARG A 696 59.16 -27.39 4.48
C ARG A 696 57.64 -27.31 4.65
N ARG A 697 57.20 -26.83 5.82
CA ARG A 697 55.77 -26.73 6.18
C ARG A 697 55.16 -25.34 5.99
N ARG A 698 55.98 -24.29 5.95
CA ARG A 698 55.54 -22.89 5.90
C ARG A 698 56.21 -22.10 4.78
N VAL A 699 55.53 -21.04 4.34
CA VAL A 699 56.05 -19.96 3.50
C VAL A 699 55.72 -18.63 4.17
N ALA A 700 56.67 -17.71 4.16
CA ALA A 700 56.51 -16.35 4.66
C ALA A 700 56.45 -15.39 3.47
N VAL A 701 55.47 -14.49 3.50
CA VAL A 701 55.40 -13.32 2.62
C VAL A 701 55.66 -12.08 3.48
N GLU A 702 56.67 -11.30 3.13
CA GLU A 702 56.96 -10.01 3.76
C GLU A 702 56.40 -8.91 2.86
N ALA A 703 55.58 -8.03 3.43
CA ALA A 703 54.96 -6.93 2.72
C ALA A 703 55.13 -5.60 3.48
N THR A 704 55.02 -4.49 2.76
CA THR A 704 55.00 -3.14 3.33
C THR A 704 53.90 -2.31 2.71
N LEU A 705 53.06 -1.70 3.54
CA LEU A 705 52.02 -0.75 3.15
C LEU A 705 52.42 0.65 3.62
N GLU A 706 52.37 1.63 2.72
CA GLU A 706 52.79 3.01 2.94
C GLU A 706 51.72 3.97 2.40
N ASN A 707 51.29 4.94 3.20
CA ASN A 707 50.45 6.04 2.72
C ASN A 707 51.33 7.28 2.51
N ARG A 708 51.55 7.68 1.25
CA ARG A 708 52.40 8.81 0.87
C ARG A 708 51.64 10.14 0.80
N GLY A 709 50.30 10.08 0.75
CA GLY A 709 49.38 11.21 0.58
C GLY A 709 48.83 11.75 1.89
N GLU A 710 47.59 12.23 1.84
CA GLU A 710 46.81 12.63 3.02
C GLU A 710 46.17 11.42 3.73
N ASN A 711 45.42 11.63 4.83
CA ASN A 711 44.85 10.53 5.62
C ASN A 711 43.89 9.65 4.79
N ALA A 712 44.11 8.34 4.80
CA ALA A 712 43.27 7.36 4.10
C ALA A 712 42.20 6.79 5.05
N TYR A 713 40.92 7.01 4.76
CA TYR A 713 39.80 6.61 5.63
C TYR A 713 39.39 5.14 5.44
N SER A 714 39.13 4.41 6.53
CA SER A 714 38.81 2.97 6.51
C SER A 714 39.78 2.14 5.66
N THR A 715 41.09 2.26 5.86
CA THR A 715 42.05 1.49 5.04
C THR A 715 41.89 -0.01 5.29
N VAL A 716 41.61 -0.76 4.24
CA VAL A 716 41.39 -2.21 4.22
C VAL A 716 42.46 -2.88 3.35
N LEU A 717 43.10 -3.90 3.90
CA LEU A 717 43.98 -4.84 3.19
C LEU A 717 43.22 -6.14 2.92
N ASN A 718 43.00 -6.44 1.64
CA ASN A 718 42.31 -7.63 1.17
C ASN A 718 43.34 -8.65 0.65
N ILE A 719 43.43 -9.82 1.29
CA ILE A 719 44.41 -10.87 1.02
C ILE A 719 43.69 -12.10 0.45
N SER A 720 44.15 -12.59 -0.70
CA SER A 720 43.65 -13.79 -1.35
C SER A 720 44.79 -14.74 -1.72
N PHE A 721 44.57 -16.04 -1.60
CA PHE A 721 45.63 -17.05 -1.76
C PHE A 721 45.12 -18.38 -2.33
N SER A 722 46.00 -19.14 -2.96
CA SER A 722 45.68 -20.42 -3.60
C SER A 722 45.36 -21.55 -2.59
N ARG A 723 44.52 -22.52 -3.00
CA ARG A 723 43.99 -23.60 -2.12
C ARG A 723 45.03 -24.60 -1.58
N ASN A 724 46.27 -24.55 -2.06
CA ASN A 724 47.42 -25.27 -1.49
C ASN A 724 48.05 -24.54 -0.28
N LEU A 725 47.55 -23.36 0.09
CA LEU A 725 47.96 -22.60 1.29
C LEU A 725 46.83 -22.52 2.32
N GLN A 726 47.23 -22.39 3.58
CA GLN A 726 46.39 -22.07 4.73
C GLN A 726 47.00 -20.86 5.45
N PHE A 727 46.22 -19.79 5.63
CA PHE A 727 46.66 -18.60 6.36
C PHE A 727 46.84 -18.93 7.85
N ALA A 728 48.05 -18.69 8.39
CA ALA A 728 48.36 -18.96 9.80
C ALA A 728 48.32 -17.68 10.65
N SER A 729 49.01 -16.62 10.23
CA SER A 729 49.08 -15.35 10.99
C SER A 729 49.57 -14.17 10.13
N LEU A 730 49.13 -12.96 10.50
CA LEU A 730 49.75 -11.69 10.11
C LEU A 730 50.47 -11.14 11.35
N ILE A 731 51.73 -10.75 11.20
CA ILE A 731 52.58 -10.21 12.27
C ILE A 731 53.16 -8.88 11.79
N PRO A 732 52.76 -7.73 12.35
CA PRO A 732 53.42 -6.46 12.08
C PRO A 732 54.92 -6.55 12.45
N LYS A 733 55.76 -5.95 11.61
CA LYS A 733 57.17 -5.70 11.90
C LYS A 733 57.29 -4.26 12.34
N ASP A 734 58.07 -4.04 13.39
CA ASP A 734 58.31 -2.77 14.09
C ASP A 734 57.19 -2.36 15.07
N ASP A 735 57.62 -1.78 16.19
CA ASP A 735 56.79 -1.38 17.35
C ASP A 735 56.12 -0.02 17.06
N THR A 736 55.24 0.00 16.06
CA THR A 736 54.55 1.21 15.57
C THR A 736 53.12 1.29 16.10
N ASP A 737 52.57 2.50 16.24
CA ASP A 737 51.16 2.76 16.64
C ASP A 737 50.10 2.23 15.62
N ILE A 738 50.51 1.46 14.61
CA ILE A 738 49.69 1.05 13.47
C ILE A 738 49.16 -0.37 13.71
N ASN A 739 47.92 -0.48 14.17
CA ASN A 739 47.28 -1.80 14.34
C ASN A 739 46.75 -2.36 13.01
N ILE A 740 46.77 -3.69 12.86
CA ILE A 740 46.21 -4.43 11.71
C ILE A 740 45.31 -5.56 12.22
N ASP A 741 44.00 -5.36 12.17
CA ASP A 741 42.99 -6.32 12.67
C ASP A 741 42.37 -7.12 11.52
N CYS A 742 42.63 -8.43 11.46
CA CYS A 742 42.12 -9.31 10.40
C CYS A 742 40.86 -10.08 10.80
N ALA A 743 39.81 -9.99 9.97
CA ALA A 743 38.59 -10.80 10.08
C ALA A 743 38.61 -12.03 9.15
N SER A 744 37.96 -13.11 9.57
CA SER A 744 37.71 -14.29 8.74
C SER A 744 36.40 -14.14 7.96
N ASP A 745 36.46 -14.30 6.63
CA ASP A 745 35.26 -14.50 5.82
C ASP A 745 34.93 -16.01 5.77
N ASP A 746 33.88 -16.42 6.48
CA ASP A 746 33.41 -17.81 6.52
C ASP A 746 32.93 -18.31 5.15
N ARG A 747 32.59 -17.42 4.22
CA ARG A 747 32.16 -17.79 2.86
C ARG A 747 33.33 -18.09 1.93
N HIS A 748 34.53 -17.57 2.22
CA HIS A 748 35.71 -17.68 1.36
C HIS A 748 36.96 -18.04 2.18
N PRO A 749 37.23 -19.33 2.47
CA PRO A 749 38.34 -19.74 3.32
C PRO A 749 39.73 -19.37 2.77
N THR A 750 39.83 -19.04 1.48
CA THR A 750 41.03 -18.54 0.79
C THR A 750 41.15 -17.01 0.75
N ARG A 751 40.36 -16.30 1.56
CA ARG A 751 40.34 -14.83 1.64
C ARG A 751 40.43 -14.36 3.09
N ARG A 752 41.12 -13.25 3.31
CA ARG A 752 41.19 -12.52 4.58
C ARG A 752 41.06 -11.02 4.30
N VAL A 753 40.36 -10.32 5.19
CA VAL A 753 40.13 -8.88 5.08
C VAL A 753 40.61 -8.27 6.40
N CYS A 754 41.53 -7.32 6.33
CA CYS A 754 42.17 -6.72 7.50
C CYS A 754 42.02 -5.20 7.50
N ASN A 755 41.60 -4.63 8.62
CA ASN A 755 41.54 -3.18 8.81
C ASN A 755 42.91 -2.68 9.25
N VAL A 756 43.40 -1.61 8.62
CA VAL A 756 44.70 -0.98 8.93
C VAL A 756 44.44 0.37 9.59
N SER A 757 44.76 0.48 10.89
CA SER A 757 44.63 1.71 11.69
C SER A 757 43.27 2.41 11.57
N TYR A 758 42.19 1.71 11.91
CA TYR A 758 40.86 2.32 11.95
C TYR A 758 40.81 3.51 12.94
N PRO A 759 40.20 4.66 12.59
CA PRO A 759 39.45 4.94 11.37
C PRO A 759 40.26 5.55 10.21
N PHE A 760 41.52 5.95 10.41
CA PHE A 760 42.36 6.49 9.33
C PHE A 760 43.83 6.05 9.39
N PHE A 761 44.35 5.61 8.26
CA PHE A 761 45.77 5.37 8.07
C PHE A 761 46.46 6.70 7.72
N ARG A 762 47.25 7.22 8.67
CA ARG A 762 47.75 8.61 8.67
C ARG A 762 48.62 8.93 7.44
N ALA A 763 48.60 10.19 7.04
CA ALA A 763 49.54 10.75 6.07
C ALA A 763 51.00 10.40 6.44
N ARG A 764 51.77 9.90 5.47
CA ARG A 764 53.17 9.44 5.63
C ARG A 764 53.39 8.27 6.60
N ALA A 765 52.34 7.56 7.00
CA ALA A 765 52.48 6.34 7.79
C ALA A 765 52.97 5.18 6.93
N LYS A 766 53.77 4.30 7.53
CA LYS A 766 54.29 3.09 6.89
C LYS A 766 54.33 1.94 7.87
N VAL A 767 53.86 0.77 7.44
CA VAL A 767 53.89 -0.45 8.24
C VAL A 767 54.45 -1.60 7.40
N ALA A 768 55.41 -2.31 7.99
CA ALA A 768 55.87 -3.59 7.47
C ALA A 768 55.11 -4.71 8.19
N PHE A 769 54.80 -5.80 7.50
CA PHE A 769 54.19 -6.97 8.12
C PHE A 769 54.63 -8.27 7.42
N ARG A 770 54.52 -9.37 8.16
CA ARG A 770 54.83 -10.72 7.71
C ARG A 770 53.55 -11.55 7.76
N LEU A 771 53.23 -12.18 6.63
CA LEU A 771 52.18 -13.19 6.50
C LEU A 771 52.84 -14.57 6.55
N ASP A 772 52.46 -15.40 7.51
CA ASP A 772 52.85 -16.81 7.52
C ASP A 772 51.69 -17.67 6.98
N PHE A 773 52.00 -18.53 6.00
CA PHE A 773 51.09 -19.54 5.48
C PHE A 773 51.66 -20.94 5.70
N GLU A 774 50.79 -21.91 5.96
CA GLU A 774 51.11 -23.34 5.96
C GLU A 774 50.72 -24.00 4.64
N PHE A 775 51.55 -24.91 4.13
CA PHE A 775 51.20 -25.71 2.96
C PHE A 775 50.15 -26.77 3.33
N SER A 776 49.12 -26.89 2.50
CA SER A 776 48.07 -27.90 2.67
C SER A 776 48.63 -29.31 2.54
N LYS A 777 48.29 -30.18 3.50
CA LYS A 777 48.74 -31.58 3.53
C LYS A 777 48.03 -32.47 2.51
N SER A 778 46.95 -32.00 1.89
CA SER A 778 46.08 -32.77 0.99
C SER A 778 45.85 -32.12 -0.37
N VAL A 779 46.24 -30.85 -0.56
CA VAL A 779 46.00 -30.10 -1.80
C VAL A 779 47.33 -29.66 -2.40
N PHE A 780 47.80 -30.40 -3.40
CA PHE A 780 49.03 -30.14 -4.14
C PHE A 780 48.69 -29.51 -5.49
N LEU A 781 49.09 -28.25 -5.70
CA LEU A 781 48.87 -27.51 -6.96
C LEU A 781 50.21 -27.20 -7.63
N GLN A 782 50.22 -27.16 -8.96
CA GLN A 782 51.41 -26.85 -9.75
C GLN A 782 51.77 -25.36 -9.74
N SER A 783 50.93 -24.51 -9.13
CA SER A 783 51.24 -23.12 -8.87
C SER A 783 50.78 -22.70 -7.47
N MET A 784 51.32 -21.59 -6.99
CA MET A 784 50.91 -20.92 -5.77
C MET A 784 50.78 -19.43 -6.05
N GLU A 785 49.66 -18.86 -5.62
CA GLU A 785 49.28 -17.47 -5.87
C GLU A 785 48.94 -16.81 -4.53
N VAL A 786 49.48 -15.63 -4.29
CA VAL A 786 49.12 -14.74 -3.19
C VAL A 786 48.93 -13.35 -3.78
N TYR A 787 47.70 -12.85 -3.73
CA TYR A 787 47.30 -11.56 -4.28
C TYR A 787 46.72 -10.68 -3.18
N MET A 788 47.29 -9.51 -3.00
CA MET A 788 46.95 -8.54 -1.96
C MET A 788 46.61 -7.20 -2.57
N VAL A 789 45.58 -6.53 -2.05
CA VAL A 789 45.14 -5.21 -2.49
C VAL A 789 44.83 -4.35 -1.27
N ALA A 790 45.41 -3.15 -1.21
CA ALA A 790 45.03 -2.11 -0.26
C ALA A 790 43.97 -1.18 -0.89
N SER A 791 42.99 -0.77 -0.10
CA SER A 791 41.92 0.15 -0.52
C SER A 791 41.48 1.02 0.65
N SER A 792 40.92 2.20 0.38
CA SER A 792 40.30 3.08 1.38
C SER A 792 39.00 3.66 0.83
N ASP A 793 38.13 4.18 1.70
CA ASP A 793 36.91 4.89 1.27
C ASP A 793 37.23 6.29 0.70
N SER A 794 38.46 6.78 0.89
CA SER A 794 38.94 8.06 0.35
C SER A 794 39.26 7.96 -1.15
N GLU A 795 39.00 9.03 -1.91
CA GLU A 795 39.28 9.05 -3.35
C GLU A 795 40.77 9.23 -3.65
N GLU A 796 41.39 8.15 -4.10
CA GLU A 796 42.77 8.13 -4.61
C GLU A 796 42.84 8.40 -6.12
N LYS A 797 43.95 9.00 -6.58
CA LYS A 797 44.18 9.32 -8.00
C LYS A 797 44.32 8.06 -8.83
N GLU A 798 43.65 8.01 -9.99
CA GLU A 798 43.70 6.87 -10.91
C GLU A 798 45.13 6.48 -11.35
N SER A 799 46.07 7.42 -11.31
CA SER A 799 47.48 7.19 -11.68
C SER A 799 48.31 6.43 -10.63
N THR A 800 47.87 6.33 -9.37
CA THR A 800 48.59 5.60 -8.31
C THR A 800 47.98 4.23 -8.02
N LYS A 801 46.66 4.06 -8.21
CA LYS A 801 45.86 2.84 -7.94
C LYS A 801 46.46 1.48 -8.35
N GLU A 802 47.37 1.43 -9.31
CA GLU A 802 48.06 0.20 -9.71
C GLU A 802 49.08 -0.29 -8.67
N ASP A 803 49.72 0.60 -7.88
CA ASP A 803 50.72 0.24 -6.87
C ASP A 803 50.12 -0.10 -5.49
N ASN A 804 48.80 0.02 -5.34
CA ASN A 804 48.01 -0.50 -4.22
C ASN A 804 47.96 -2.04 -4.14
N ALA A 805 48.43 -2.75 -5.17
CA ALA A 805 48.26 -4.18 -5.33
C ALA A 805 49.59 -4.93 -5.50
N ALA A 806 49.75 -6.04 -4.77
CA ALA A 806 50.91 -6.91 -4.86
C ALA A 806 50.50 -8.34 -5.24
N HIS A 807 51.02 -8.83 -6.36
CA HIS A 807 50.73 -10.16 -6.91
C HIS A 807 51.99 -11.04 -6.93
N LEU A 808 51.96 -12.12 -6.16
CA LEU A 808 53.01 -13.14 -6.12
C LEU A 808 52.49 -14.46 -6.71
N ASN A 809 53.12 -14.93 -7.80
CA ASN A 809 52.74 -16.17 -8.49
C ASN A 809 53.98 -17.04 -8.77
N PHE A 810 53.97 -18.29 -8.32
CA PHE A 810 55.11 -19.21 -8.40
C PHE A 810 54.68 -20.57 -8.96
N GLN A 811 55.47 -21.13 -9.89
CA GLN A 811 55.27 -22.51 -10.38
C GLN A 811 55.96 -23.50 -9.44
N LEU A 812 55.24 -24.52 -8.97
CA LEU A 812 55.69 -25.42 -7.90
C LEU A 812 55.92 -26.88 -8.35
N LYS A 813 56.94 -27.50 -7.76
CA LYS A 813 57.15 -28.95 -7.68
C LYS A 813 57.38 -29.37 -6.22
N TYR A 814 56.99 -30.59 -5.87
CA TYR A 814 57.10 -31.14 -4.52
C TYR A 814 58.08 -32.31 -4.49
N GLU A 815 59.01 -32.34 -3.53
CA GLU A 815 59.92 -33.46 -3.32
C GLU A 815 59.20 -34.66 -2.67
N ALA A 816 59.32 -35.84 -3.27
CA ALA A 816 58.82 -37.10 -2.71
C ALA A 816 59.97 -37.98 -2.20
N ASP A 817 59.95 -38.28 -0.90
CA ASP A 817 60.97 -39.09 -0.22
C ASP A 817 60.51 -40.57 -0.13
N LEU A 818 61.23 -41.45 -0.83
CA LEU A 818 60.84 -42.83 -1.12
C LEU A 818 62.03 -43.78 -0.93
N LEU A 819 61.79 -44.91 -0.26
CA LEU A 819 62.77 -45.97 -0.03
C LEU A 819 62.40 -47.22 -0.85
N PHE A 820 63.33 -47.72 -1.68
CA PHE A 820 63.10 -48.84 -2.59
C PHE A 820 64.21 -49.92 -2.48
N THR A 821 63.84 -51.16 -2.13
CA THR A 821 64.78 -52.24 -1.72
C THR A 821 64.35 -53.65 -2.17
N SER A 822 65.30 -54.59 -2.30
CA SER A 822 65.06 -55.99 -2.72
C SER A 822 65.81 -57.02 -1.83
N HIS A 823 65.32 -58.27 -1.79
CA HIS A 823 65.90 -59.36 -0.97
C HIS A 823 66.04 -60.68 -1.79
N PRO A 824 67.17 -61.40 -1.74
CA PRO A 824 67.40 -62.67 -2.47
C PRO A 824 67.09 -63.96 -1.67
N GLN A 825 66.76 -65.07 -2.35
CA GLN A 825 66.49 -66.39 -1.72
C GLN A 825 67.19 -67.60 -2.40
N ARG A 826 67.19 -68.77 -1.74
CA ARG A 826 67.85 -70.03 -2.15
C ARG A 826 66.98 -71.26 -1.90
N ALA A 827 67.02 -72.25 -2.81
CA ALA A 827 66.29 -73.52 -2.69
C ALA A 827 67.14 -74.77 -3.03
N LYS A 828 66.74 -75.92 -2.47
CA LYS A 828 67.31 -77.27 -2.73
C LYS A 828 66.19 -78.21 -3.21
N LEU A 829 66.41 -78.94 -4.30
CA LEU A 829 65.54 -80.05 -4.71
C LEU A 829 65.77 -81.28 -3.80
N ASN A 830 64.86 -82.25 -3.84
CA ASN A 830 65.06 -83.61 -3.32
C ASN A 830 64.52 -84.62 -4.37
N PRO A 831 65.25 -85.69 -4.75
CA PRO A 831 64.82 -86.57 -5.85
C PRO A 831 63.62 -87.46 -5.51
N SER A 832 63.54 -87.91 -4.24
CA SER A 832 62.77 -89.06 -3.76
C SER A 832 61.28 -88.81 -3.51
N SER A 833 60.78 -87.59 -3.72
CA SER A 833 59.34 -87.31 -3.59
C SER A 833 58.56 -87.76 -4.83
N SER A 834 58.06 -88.99 -4.83
CA SER A 834 57.18 -89.54 -5.87
C SER A 834 55.74 -88.98 -5.85
N LYS A 835 55.52 -87.81 -5.24
CA LYS A 835 54.23 -87.11 -5.32
C LYS A 835 54.06 -86.45 -6.68
N SER A 836 53.05 -86.94 -7.39
CA SER A 836 52.24 -86.22 -8.39
C SER A 836 52.30 -84.70 -8.23
N TRP A 837 52.78 -84.00 -9.28
CA TRP A 837 52.69 -82.55 -9.50
C TRP A 837 52.92 -81.66 -8.26
N GLY A 838 54.00 -81.92 -7.53
CA GLY A 838 54.44 -81.07 -6.41
C GLY A 838 54.97 -79.70 -6.87
N VAL A 839 54.16 -78.66 -6.67
CA VAL A 839 54.57 -77.25 -6.83
C VAL A 839 55.53 -76.86 -5.69
N LEU A 840 56.80 -76.62 -6.03
CA LEU A 840 57.72 -75.88 -5.17
C LEU A 840 57.64 -74.41 -5.57
N GLY A 841 57.05 -73.57 -4.71
CA GLY A 841 56.91 -72.14 -4.96
C GLY A 841 58.21 -71.39 -4.69
N ILE A 842 58.60 -70.52 -5.62
CA ILE A 842 59.66 -69.50 -5.42
C ILE A 842 59.04 -68.33 -4.63
N PRO A 843 59.56 -67.94 -3.46
CA PRO A 843 59.12 -66.73 -2.77
C PRO A 843 60.22 -65.66 -2.84
N ASP A 844 60.10 -64.72 -3.79
CA ASP A 844 60.95 -63.51 -3.79
C ASP A 844 60.12 -62.29 -3.33
N SER A 845 60.78 -61.29 -2.73
CA SER A 845 60.10 -60.11 -2.17
C SER A 845 60.85 -58.80 -2.38
N ILE A 846 60.12 -57.79 -2.87
CA ILE A 846 60.55 -56.39 -3.01
C ILE A 846 59.82 -55.57 -1.95
N ARG A 847 60.50 -54.63 -1.31
CA ARG A 847 59.87 -53.67 -0.38
C ARG A 847 60.06 -52.24 -0.86
N MET A 848 58.97 -51.50 -0.88
CA MET A 848 58.96 -50.07 -1.17
C MET A 848 58.16 -49.34 -0.09
N GLY A 849 58.72 -48.31 0.53
CA GLY A 849 58.04 -47.52 1.54
C GLY A 849 58.25 -46.02 1.33
N ALA A 850 57.20 -45.22 1.54
CA ALA A 850 57.35 -43.77 1.60
C ALA A 850 57.81 -43.37 3.01
N GLN A 851 58.95 -42.71 3.13
CA GLN A 851 59.39 -42.15 4.42
C GLN A 851 59.03 -40.67 4.46
N GLY A 852 57.91 -40.34 5.10
CA GLY A 852 57.44 -38.97 5.17
C GLY A 852 55.93 -38.85 5.20
N SER A 853 55.44 -37.73 5.74
CA SER A 853 54.04 -37.51 6.08
C SER A 853 53.16 -36.92 4.97
N HIS A 854 53.69 -36.70 3.76
CA HIS A 854 53.03 -35.85 2.74
C HIS A 854 53.13 -36.32 1.27
N CYS A 855 53.42 -37.61 1.02
CA CYS A 855 53.38 -38.17 -0.34
C CYS A 855 52.05 -38.88 -0.61
N HIS A 856 51.22 -38.33 -1.51
CA HIS A 856 50.08 -39.02 -2.11
C HIS A 856 50.12 -38.82 -3.63
N GLY A 857 50.44 -39.88 -4.39
CA GLY A 857 50.47 -39.82 -5.85
C GLY A 857 50.53 -41.20 -6.50
N PRO A 858 49.98 -41.35 -7.73
CA PRO A 858 50.09 -42.58 -8.50
C PRO A 858 51.50 -42.71 -9.12
N MET A 859 52.14 -43.87 -8.91
CA MET A 859 53.42 -44.28 -9.48
C MET A 859 53.23 -45.54 -10.33
N SER A 860 54.14 -45.82 -11.27
CA SER A 860 53.94 -46.89 -12.26
C SER A 860 55.17 -47.76 -12.56
N MET A 861 54.88 -49.02 -12.91
CA MET A 861 55.71 -50.08 -13.54
C MET A 861 56.54 -50.97 -12.59
N LEU A 862 56.61 -52.30 -12.86
CA LEU A 862 57.42 -53.29 -12.10
C LEU A 862 57.42 -54.72 -12.72
N GLU A 863 58.40 -55.05 -13.59
CA GLU A 863 58.30 -56.16 -14.57
C GLU A 863 58.51 -57.61 -14.09
N PHE A 864 57.50 -58.50 -14.23
CA PHE A 864 57.49 -59.86 -13.65
C PHE A 864 56.42 -60.84 -14.21
N HIS A 865 56.11 -61.96 -13.52
CA HIS A 865 54.99 -62.86 -13.85
C HIS A 865 54.24 -63.37 -12.60
N ARG A 866 52.91 -63.17 -12.57
CA ARG A 866 51.94 -63.47 -11.47
C ARG A 866 52.27 -62.89 -10.07
N LEU A 867 51.51 -61.86 -9.70
CA LEU A 867 51.35 -61.35 -8.33
C LEU A 867 49.94 -61.71 -7.80
N LEU A 868 49.80 -61.87 -6.48
CA LEU A 868 48.51 -61.82 -5.80
C LEU A 868 48.19 -60.34 -5.54
N PRO A 869 47.07 -59.77 -6.04
CA PRO A 869 46.77 -58.37 -5.81
C PRO A 869 46.45 -58.10 -4.32
N GLN A 870 47.00 -57.01 -3.80
CA GLN A 870 46.52 -56.34 -2.58
C GLN A 870 45.61 -55.17 -2.98
N GLU A 871 44.79 -54.68 -2.05
CA GLU A 871 43.66 -53.76 -2.30
C GLU A 871 44.04 -52.44 -3.00
N ASN A 872 45.30 -51.99 -2.91
CA ASN A 872 45.78 -50.70 -3.43
C ASN A 872 46.62 -50.77 -4.73
N THR A 873 46.70 -51.93 -5.42
CA THR A 873 47.56 -52.09 -6.62
C THR A 873 46.84 -52.73 -7.80
N THR A 874 47.06 -52.21 -9.01
CA THR A 874 46.56 -52.80 -10.27
C THR A 874 47.74 -53.12 -11.20
N CYS A 875 47.95 -54.41 -11.49
CA CYS A 875 49.07 -54.88 -12.31
C CYS A 875 48.58 -55.56 -13.60
N SER A 876 49.13 -55.17 -14.74
CA SER A 876 48.94 -55.81 -16.06
C SER A 876 50.16 -56.63 -16.43
N ILE A 877 49.98 -57.77 -17.12
CA ILE A 877 51.07 -58.67 -17.55
C ILE A 877 51.17 -58.63 -19.08
N TRP A 878 52.36 -58.42 -19.62
CA TRP A 878 52.61 -58.33 -21.06
C TRP A 878 53.70 -59.31 -21.50
N GLY A 879 53.33 -60.28 -22.34
CA GLY A 879 54.25 -61.29 -22.90
C GLY A 879 53.51 -62.49 -23.47
N ASN A 880 54.21 -63.34 -24.22
CA ASN A 880 53.61 -64.44 -24.97
C ASN A 880 53.29 -65.62 -24.04
N THR A 881 52.02 -65.80 -23.65
CA THR A 881 51.57 -66.92 -22.80
C THR A 881 51.45 -68.22 -23.60
N THR A 882 52.59 -68.77 -24.03
CA THR A 882 52.68 -70.00 -24.81
C THR A 882 52.58 -71.25 -23.93
N ASP A 883 51.58 -72.09 -24.22
CA ASP A 883 51.33 -73.38 -23.56
C ASP A 883 52.31 -74.46 -24.03
N TYR A 884 53.58 -74.34 -23.61
CA TYR A 884 54.70 -75.18 -24.09
C TYR A 884 54.69 -76.62 -23.52
N ARG A 885 53.82 -77.47 -24.05
CA ARG A 885 54.04 -78.93 -24.02
C ARG A 885 55.05 -79.35 -25.10
N ARG A 886 56.34 -79.12 -24.85
CA ARG A 886 57.43 -79.85 -25.50
C ARG A 886 58.11 -80.77 -24.48
N THR A 887 58.46 -81.97 -24.91
CA THR A 887 59.31 -82.88 -24.13
C THR A 887 60.66 -82.21 -23.84
N PRO A 888 61.16 -82.20 -22.59
CA PRO A 888 62.46 -81.59 -22.29
C PRO A 888 63.58 -82.22 -23.13
N ALA A 889 64.36 -81.38 -23.80
CA ALA A 889 65.63 -81.78 -24.39
C ALA A 889 66.72 -81.81 -23.30
N GLU A 890 67.74 -82.65 -23.46
CA GLU A 890 68.92 -82.58 -22.59
C GLU A 890 69.78 -81.36 -22.96
N GLU A 891 69.78 -80.34 -22.10
CA GLU A 891 70.76 -79.25 -22.11
C GLU A 891 71.68 -79.33 -20.88
N ASP A 892 72.94 -78.95 -21.07
CA ASP A 892 73.97 -78.93 -20.02
C ASP A 892 74.31 -77.50 -19.62
N LEU A 893 73.71 -77.04 -18.52
CA LEU A 893 73.90 -75.70 -17.97
C LEU A 893 75.07 -75.64 -16.96
N SER A 894 75.90 -76.69 -16.88
CA SER A 894 77.06 -76.73 -15.98
C SER A 894 78.11 -75.63 -16.26
N ARG A 895 78.17 -75.10 -17.49
CA ARG A 895 79.15 -74.09 -17.92
C ARG A 895 78.67 -72.64 -17.78
N THR A 896 77.36 -72.39 -17.81
CA THR A 896 76.75 -71.04 -17.68
C THR A 896 75.53 -71.09 -16.75
N PRO A 897 75.72 -71.14 -15.42
CA PRO A 897 74.65 -71.37 -14.45
C PRO A 897 73.85 -70.08 -14.12
N HIS A 898 73.57 -69.23 -15.11
CA HIS A 898 72.92 -67.93 -14.94
C HIS A 898 71.89 -67.66 -16.05
N LEU A 899 70.65 -67.38 -15.65
CA LEU A 899 69.54 -66.97 -16.52
C LEU A 899 69.10 -65.53 -16.18
N ASN A 900 68.92 -64.70 -17.20
CA ASN A 900 68.51 -63.29 -17.12
C ASN A 900 67.78 -62.84 -18.40
N HIS A 901 67.34 -61.57 -18.44
CA HIS A 901 66.59 -61.01 -19.57
C HIS A 901 67.30 -61.06 -20.93
N SER A 902 68.61 -61.29 -20.98
CA SER A 902 69.40 -61.33 -22.23
C SER A 902 69.57 -62.74 -22.82
N ASN A 903 69.27 -63.80 -22.05
CA ASN A 903 69.48 -65.19 -22.46
C ASN A 903 68.31 -66.15 -22.16
N SER A 904 67.16 -65.61 -21.76
CA SER A 904 65.90 -66.35 -21.60
C SER A 904 64.72 -65.49 -22.04
N ASP A 905 63.63 -66.12 -22.50
CA ASP A 905 62.38 -65.41 -22.80
C ASP A 905 61.86 -64.64 -21.58
N VAL A 906 61.47 -63.39 -21.79
CA VAL A 906 61.13 -62.42 -20.74
C VAL A 906 59.62 -62.20 -20.70
N VAL A 907 59.09 -61.92 -19.50
CA VAL A 907 57.73 -61.39 -19.36
C VAL A 907 57.70 -60.17 -18.45
N SER A 908 56.96 -59.16 -18.89
CA SER A 908 56.83 -57.86 -18.25
C SER A 908 55.54 -57.77 -17.42
N ILE A 909 55.57 -56.93 -16.38
CA ILE A 909 54.43 -56.50 -15.56
C ILE A 909 54.50 -54.99 -15.37
N ASP A 910 53.35 -54.35 -15.52
CA ASP A 910 53.19 -52.93 -15.23
C ASP A 910 52.17 -52.77 -14.12
N CYS A 911 52.63 -52.38 -12.93
CA CYS A 911 51.78 -52.08 -11.78
C CYS A 911 51.58 -50.57 -11.64
N GLU A 912 50.33 -50.10 -11.65
CA GLU A 912 49.99 -48.77 -11.10
C GLU A 912 49.80 -48.92 -9.58
N VAL A 913 50.54 -48.08 -8.84
CA VAL A 913 50.68 -48.11 -7.39
C VAL A 913 50.27 -46.76 -6.83
N LYS A 914 49.42 -46.76 -5.80
CA LYS A 914 49.17 -45.57 -4.98
C LYS A 914 49.75 -45.85 -3.60
N LEU A 915 50.76 -45.08 -3.19
CA LEU A 915 51.23 -45.05 -1.80
C LEU A 915 50.62 -43.86 -1.07
N ALA A 916 50.21 -44.09 0.17
CA ALA A 916 49.96 -43.08 1.17
C ALA A 916 51.25 -42.75 1.96
N PRO A 917 51.28 -41.62 2.69
CA PRO A 917 52.40 -41.28 3.56
C PRO A 917 52.66 -42.34 4.63
N ASN A 918 53.93 -42.71 4.82
CA ASN A 918 54.36 -43.79 5.73
C ASN A 918 53.77 -45.20 5.44
N GLU A 919 53.19 -45.43 4.26
CA GLU A 919 52.75 -46.76 3.82
C GLU A 919 53.93 -47.56 3.25
N GLU A 920 53.99 -48.87 3.56
CA GLU A 920 54.98 -49.81 3.01
C GLU A 920 54.28 -50.86 2.13
N LEU A 921 54.62 -50.87 0.85
CA LEU A 921 54.15 -51.86 -0.13
C LEU A 921 55.18 -52.99 -0.28
N ASN A 922 54.72 -54.22 -0.09
CA ASN A 922 55.51 -55.43 -0.21
C ASN A 922 55.04 -56.26 -1.41
N LEU A 923 55.81 -56.29 -2.49
CA LEU A 923 55.49 -57.03 -3.70
C LEU A 923 56.15 -58.41 -3.68
N HIS A 924 55.34 -59.46 -3.77
CA HIS A 924 55.77 -60.86 -3.70
C HIS A 924 55.66 -61.57 -5.04
N LEU A 925 56.81 -61.91 -5.63
CA LEU A 925 56.83 -62.76 -6.82
C LEU A 925 56.61 -64.22 -6.41
N ARG A 926 55.70 -64.92 -7.12
CA ARG A 926 55.47 -66.36 -6.91
C ARG A 926 55.42 -67.12 -8.22
N GLY A 927 56.52 -67.80 -8.54
CA GLY A 927 56.65 -68.71 -9.68
C GLY A 927 56.62 -70.19 -9.25
N ASN A 928 56.20 -71.05 -10.18
CA ASN A 928 56.26 -72.52 -10.02
C ASN A 928 57.45 -73.07 -10.81
N LEU A 929 58.35 -73.81 -10.16
CA LEU A 929 59.45 -74.47 -10.85
C LEU A 929 58.98 -75.72 -11.60
N TRP A 930 59.30 -75.82 -12.90
CA TRP A 930 58.99 -77.00 -13.70
C TRP A 930 59.99 -78.15 -13.47
N MET A 931 59.61 -79.03 -12.54
CA MET A 931 60.47 -80.10 -12.04
C MET A 931 60.87 -81.14 -13.11
N GLN A 932 60.10 -81.30 -14.19
CA GLN A 932 60.49 -82.19 -15.31
C GLN A 932 61.71 -81.64 -16.06
N THR A 933 61.66 -80.37 -16.47
CA THR A 933 62.79 -79.67 -17.11
C THR A 933 63.99 -79.61 -16.16
N LEU A 934 63.78 -79.24 -14.89
CA LEU A 934 64.87 -79.22 -13.91
C LEU A 934 65.48 -80.61 -13.68
N LYS A 935 64.73 -81.71 -13.75
CA LYS A 935 65.31 -83.07 -13.65
C LYS A 935 66.18 -83.40 -14.87
N ALA A 936 65.71 -83.10 -16.09
CA ALA A 936 66.44 -83.35 -17.34
C ALA A 936 67.74 -82.51 -17.48
N LEU A 937 67.73 -81.26 -17.03
CA LEU A 937 68.88 -80.35 -17.11
C LEU A 937 70.05 -80.81 -16.21
N LYS A 938 71.27 -80.79 -16.77
CA LYS A 938 72.51 -81.03 -16.01
C LYS A 938 73.02 -79.71 -15.40
N PHE A 939 72.94 -79.60 -14.07
CA PHE A 939 73.49 -78.47 -13.30
C PHE A 939 73.76 -78.87 -11.83
N LYS A 940 74.71 -78.19 -11.18
CA LYS A 940 75.01 -78.33 -9.74
C LYS A 940 74.34 -77.22 -8.91
N ALA A 941 74.44 -75.99 -9.41
CA ALA A 941 73.71 -74.81 -8.95
C ALA A 941 73.27 -73.99 -10.17
N LEU A 942 72.13 -73.30 -10.10
CA LEU A 942 71.58 -72.46 -11.17
C LEU A 942 71.01 -71.17 -10.55
N LYS A 943 71.32 -70.00 -11.12
CA LYS A 943 70.81 -68.69 -10.68
C LYS A 943 69.89 -68.05 -11.72
N LEU A 944 68.79 -67.45 -11.26
CA LEU A 944 67.84 -66.66 -12.07
C LEU A 944 67.83 -65.21 -11.58
N THR A 945 67.78 -64.23 -12.49
CA THR A 945 67.99 -62.79 -12.16
C THR A 945 66.85 -61.89 -12.68
N THR A 946 66.17 -61.23 -11.74
CA THR A 946 65.11 -60.19 -11.84
C THR A 946 65.60 -58.74 -11.94
N ILE A 947 64.84 -57.80 -12.52
CA ILE A 947 65.05 -56.33 -12.43
C ILE A 947 63.70 -55.68 -12.12
N ALA A 948 63.69 -54.65 -11.26
CA ALA A 948 62.54 -53.80 -10.96
C ALA A 948 62.95 -52.32 -11.01
N ALA A 949 62.11 -51.45 -11.58
CA ALA A 949 62.36 -50.01 -11.70
C ALA A 949 61.09 -49.21 -11.43
N LEU A 950 61.22 -47.96 -10.97
CA LEU A 950 60.10 -47.08 -10.64
C LEU A 950 60.04 -45.88 -11.60
N GLN A 951 58.86 -45.60 -12.18
CA GLN A 951 58.67 -44.46 -13.08
C GLN A 951 57.58 -43.49 -12.63
N ARG A 952 57.78 -42.21 -12.99
CA ARG A 952 56.90 -41.08 -12.71
C ARG A 952 55.83 -40.96 -13.79
N ARG A 953 54.57 -40.73 -13.41
CA ARG A 953 53.51 -40.39 -14.38
C ARG A 953 53.79 -39.02 -15.02
N PHE A 954 53.56 -38.91 -16.34
CA PHE A 954 53.74 -37.67 -17.10
C PHE A 954 52.97 -36.50 -16.46
N ARG A 955 53.61 -35.33 -16.34
CA ARG A 955 53.12 -34.12 -15.64
C ARG A 955 52.83 -34.25 -14.13
N SER A 956 53.39 -35.25 -13.43
CA SER A 956 53.32 -35.28 -11.96
C SER A 956 53.80 -33.96 -11.31
N PRO A 957 53.14 -33.46 -10.24
CA PRO A 957 53.66 -32.36 -9.42
C PRO A 957 54.83 -32.81 -8.53
N PHE A 958 55.04 -34.13 -8.36
CA PHE A 958 56.10 -34.69 -7.54
C PHE A 958 57.38 -34.98 -8.33
N ILE A 959 58.54 -34.81 -7.67
CA ILE A 959 59.86 -35.21 -8.14
C ILE A 959 60.50 -36.23 -7.18
N PHE A 960 61.32 -37.13 -7.70
CA PHE A 960 62.11 -38.07 -6.88
C PHE A 960 63.50 -37.50 -6.63
N ARG A 961 64.15 -37.99 -5.57
CA ARG A 961 65.53 -37.64 -5.20
C ARG A 961 66.61 -38.43 -5.96
N GLU A 962 66.30 -39.66 -6.37
CA GLU A 962 67.08 -40.50 -7.29
C GLU A 962 66.38 -40.46 -8.66
N GLU A 963 67.14 -40.26 -9.74
CA GLU A 963 66.59 -40.28 -11.09
C GLU A 963 66.35 -41.75 -11.52
N ASP A 964 65.08 -42.08 -11.78
CA ASP A 964 64.57 -43.38 -12.24
C ASP A 964 65.13 -44.62 -11.49
N PRO A 965 64.80 -44.77 -10.18
CA PRO A 965 65.45 -45.75 -9.31
C PRO A 965 65.10 -47.20 -9.67
N SER A 966 66.12 -48.06 -9.72
CA SER A 966 65.99 -49.49 -10.06
C SER A 966 66.81 -50.43 -9.16
N ARG A 967 66.36 -51.69 -9.00
CA ARG A 967 66.93 -52.71 -8.10
C ARG A 967 66.86 -54.10 -8.75
N GLN A 968 67.82 -54.98 -8.42
CA GLN A 968 67.90 -56.36 -8.96
C GLN A 968 67.50 -57.41 -7.92
N ILE A 969 67.09 -58.60 -8.38
CA ILE A 969 66.69 -59.75 -7.54
C ILE A 969 67.39 -61.02 -8.07
N THR A 970 67.74 -61.96 -7.20
CA THR A 970 68.40 -63.22 -7.62
C THR A 970 67.95 -64.41 -6.79
N PHE A 971 67.63 -65.52 -7.47
CA PHE A 971 67.19 -66.79 -6.87
C PHE A 971 68.10 -67.95 -7.31
N GLU A 972 68.42 -68.89 -6.40
CA GLU A 972 69.43 -69.96 -6.63
C GLU A 972 68.92 -71.38 -6.29
N ILE A 973 69.18 -72.37 -7.15
CA ILE A 973 68.61 -73.75 -7.12
C ILE A 973 69.73 -74.83 -7.14
N SER A 974 69.58 -75.96 -6.42
CA SER A 974 70.57 -77.08 -6.37
C SER A 974 69.96 -78.50 -6.17
N LYS A 975 70.72 -79.60 -6.40
CA LYS A 975 70.26 -81.04 -6.39
C LYS A 975 71.11 -82.01 -5.49
N PRO A 976 70.53 -83.04 -4.82
CA PRO A 976 71.22 -84.09 -4.01
C PRO A 976 70.96 -85.59 -4.41
N GLU A 977 71.51 -86.57 -3.68
CA GLU A 977 71.55 -88.05 -3.97
C GLU A 977 70.79 -88.96 -2.92
N GLU A 978 70.52 -90.27 -3.16
CA GLU A 978 69.50 -91.13 -2.44
C GLU A 978 69.99 -92.39 -1.64
N SER A 979 69.16 -92.94 -0.71
CA SER A 979 69.27 -94.28 -0.02
C SER A 979 67.93 -94.81 0.65
N GLN A 980 67.77 -96.11 1.01
CA GLN A 980 66.51 -96.77 1.50
C GLN A 980 66.65 -97.92 2.56
N ILE A 981 65.55 -98.32 3.26
CA ILE A 981 65.45 -99.44 4.27
C ILE A 981 64.07 -100.23 4.19
N PRO A 982 63.97 -101.56 4.53
CA PRO A 982 62.83 -102.46 4.16
C PRO A 982 61.65 -102.70 5.16
N ILE A 983 60.64 -103.44 4.70
CA ILE A 983 59.22 -103.42 5.16
C ILE A 983 58.84 -104.32 6.38
N TRP A 984 59.58 -105.39 6.71
CA TRP A 984 59.14 -106.39 7.72
C TRP A 984 58.80 -105.82 9.11
N ILE A 985 59.40 -104.69 9.48
CA ILE A 985 59.15 -103.96 10.74
C ILE A 985 57.66 -103.54 10.89
N ILE A 986 56.96 -103.30 9.78
CA ILE A 986 55.58 -102.79 9.78
C ILE A 986 54.57 -103.87 10.20
N LEU A 987 54.75 -105.12 9.76
CA LEU A 987 53.77 -106.19 9.98
C LEU A 987 53.74 -106.72 11.42
N GLY A 988 54.87 -106.69 12.13
CA GLY A 988 54.91 -107.13 13.54
C GLY A 988 54.14 -106.20 14.49
N SER A 989 54.04 -104.91 14.15
CA SER A 989 53.45 -103.89 15.02
C SER A 989 51.93 -103.97 15.09
N THR A 990 51.25 -104.37 14.01
CA THR A 990 49.78 -104.42 13.94
C THR A 990 49.16 -105.57 14.74
N PHE A 991 49.81 -106.73 14.76
CA PHE A 991 49.28 -107.91 15.47
C PHE A 991 49.25 -107.73 16.99
N GLY A 992 50.25 -107.04 17.56
CA GLY A 992 50.29 -106.75 19.00
C GLY A 992 49.18 -105.80 19.48
N GLY A 993 48.79 -104.83 18.65
CA GLY A 993 47.77 -103.84 19.00
C GLY A 993 46.37 -104.43 19.20
N LEU A 994 45.99 -105.43 18.39
CA LEU A 994 44.66 -106.07 18.49
C LEU A 994 44.48 -106.89 19.77
N LEU A 995 45.55 -107.53 20.27
CA LEU A 995 45.50 -108.32 21.50
C LEU A 995 45.21 -107.44 22.74
N LEU A 996 45.80 -106.24 22.78
CA LEU A 996 45.63 -105.28 23.87
C LEU A 996 44.17 -104.81 24.00
N LEU A 997 43.50 -104.58 22.86
CA LEU A 997 42.12 -104.09 22.81
C LEU A 997 41.13 -105.06 23.45
N ALA A 998 41.30 -106.36 23.21
CA ALA A 998 40.41 -107.40 23.74
C ALA A 998 40.43 -107.48 25.28
N LEU A 999 41.60 -107.29 25.91
CA LEU A 999 41.74 -107.28 27.36
C LEU A 999 41.04 -106.07 28.01
N LEU A 1000 41.08 -104.90 27.35
CA LEU A 1000 40.43 -103.67 27.83
C LEU A 1000 38.90 -103.78 27.89
N VAL A 1001 38.27 -104.41 26.89
CA VAL A 1001 36.81 -104.62 26.86
C VAL A 1001 36.35 -105.52 28.03
N LEU A 1002 37.14 -106.56 28.34
CA LEU A 1002 36.86 -107.48 29.45
C LEU A 1002 36.93 -106.79 30.83
N ALA A 1003 37.86 -105.85 31.00
CA ALA A 1003 37.98 -105.06 32.23
C ALA A 1003 36.79 -104.11 32.44
N LEU A 1004 36.34 -103.43 31.39
CA LEU A 1004 35.22 -102.47 31.44
C LEU A 1004 33.88 -103.14 31.77
N TRP A 1005 33.64 -104.35 31.28
CA TRP A 1005 32.41 -105.11 31.60
C TRP A 1005 32.30 -105.46 33.09
N LYS A 1006 33.43 -105.80 33.73
CA LYS A 1006 33.46 -106.18 35.14
C LYS A 1006 33.21 -105.01 36.12
N LEU A 1007 33.30 -103.76 35.64
CA LEU A 1007 33.10 -102.53 36.42
C LEU A 1007 31.65 -102.00 36.39
N GLY A 1008 30.70 -102.73 35.79
CA GLY A 1008 29.26 -102.50 35.99
C GLY A 1008 28.62 -101.32 35.24
N PHE A 1009 29.29 -100.79 34.20
CA PHE A 1009 28.98 -99.50 33.54
C PHE A 1009 27.63 -99.39 32.79
N PHE A 1010 26.75 -100.41 32.78
CA PHE A 1010 25.56 -100.45 31.90
C PHE A 1010 24.25 -100.92 32.57
N LYS A 1011 23.49 -100.02 33.24
CA LYS A 1011 22.07 -100.22 33.65
C LYS A 1011 21.26 -98.90 33.77
N SER A 1012 20.15 -98.74 33.01
CA SER A 1012 19.04 -97.73 33.13
C SER A 1012 19.34 -96.24 32.79
N GLY A 1013 18.38 -95.32 32.50
CA GLY A 1013 16.94 -95.44 32.15
C GLY A 1013 16.10 -94.12 32.27
N SER A 1014 14.77 -94.21 32.05
CA SER A 1014 13.69 -93.16 32.19
C SER A 1014 13.36 -92.22 31.00
N ARG A 1015 12.16 -91.56 30.98
CA ARG A 1015 11.43 -91.10 29.73
C ARG A 1015 10.13 -90.24 29.92
N ARG A 1016 10.09 -88.90 29.66
CA ARG A 1016 8.88 -88.00 29.49
C ARG A 1016 9.22 -86.70 28.70
N ARG A 1017 8.46 -86.11 27.76
CA ARG A 1017 7.02 -85.68 27.59
C ARG A 1017 6.61 -84.39 28.33
N ALA A 1018 5.79 -83.45 27.81
CA ALA A 1018 5.29 -83.10 26.44
C ALA A 1018 4.32 -81.86 26.50
N ALA A 1019 3.81 -81.39 25.33
CA ALA A 1019 2.57 -80.56 25.12
C ALA A 1019 2.66 -79.02 25.38
N GLU A 1020 1.71 -78.12 25.01
CA GLU A 1020 0.35 -78.27 24.42
C GLU A 1020 0.00 -77.26 23.26
N ARG A 1021 -1.00 -76.34 23.35
CA ARG A 1021 -1.80 -75.85 22.16
C ARG A 1021 -2.41 -74.42 22.17
N GLU A 1022 -3.07 -74.09 21.04
CA GLU A 1022 -3.78 -72.85 20.63
C GLU A 1022 -5.11 -72.52 21.36
N GLN A 1023 -5.51 -71.23 21.35
CA GLN A 1023 -6.86 -70.59 21.36
C GLN A 1023 -6.69 -69.06 21.69
N ASP A 1024 -7.54 -68.09 21.37
CA ASP A 1024 -8.87 -68.03 20.72
C ASP A 1024 -9.12 -66.64 20.08
N SER A 1025 -10.21 -66.45 19.32
CA SER A 1025 -10.61 -65.17 18.71
C SER A 1025 -12.07 -64.76 18.97
N HIS A 1026 -12.30 -63.62 19.62
CA HIS A 1026 -13.53 -62.77 19.69
C HIS A 1026 -13.18 -61.55 20.58
N GLY A 1027 -13.82 -60.36 20.57
CA GLY A 1027 -14.95 -59.83 19.79
C GLY A 1027 -15.73 -58.79 20.64
N MET A 1028 -16.00 -57.58 20.09
CA MET A 1028 -16.76 -56.46 20.68
C MET A 1028 -16.24 -55.81 21.98
N GLU A 1029 -15.81 -54.54 21.89
CA GLU A 1029 -16.68 -53.38 22.21
C GLU A 1029 -16.33 -52.19 21.29
#